data_AF-A0A6P6HE15-F1
#
_entry.id   AF-A0A6P6HE15-F1
#
_cell.length_a   1.000
_cell.length_b   1.000
_cell.length_c   1.000
_cell.angle_alpha   90.00
_cell.angle_beta   90.00
_cell.angle_gamma   90.00
#
_symmetry.space_group_name_H-M   'P 1'
#
loop_
_entity.id
_entity.type
_entity.pdbx_description
1 polymer ?
#
loop_
_entity_poly.entity_id
_entity_poly.type
_entity_poly.pdbx_seq_one_letter_code
_entity_poly.pdbx_strand_id
1 'polypeptide(L)'
;MRLSDETLIDIMTRFKKEMKNGLSRDFNPTATVKMLPTFVRSIPDGSEKGDFIALDLGGSSFRILRVQVNHEQNQNVHMESEIYDTPENIVHGSGSQLFDHVAECLGDFMEKKKIKDKKLPVGFTFSFPCRQSKIDEAILITWTKKFKASGVEGMDVVKLLNKAIKKRGDYDANIVAVVNDTVGTMMTCGYDDQQCEVGLIIGTGTNACYMEELRHIDLVEGDEGRMCINTEWGAFGDDGSLEDIRTEFDREIDRGSLNPGKQLFEKMVSGMYLGELVRLILVKMAKEGLLFEGRITPELLTRGKFKTSDVSAIEKNKEGLHNAKEILTRLGVEPSDDDCISVQHVCTIVSFRSANLVAATLGAILNRLRDNKGTPRLRTTVGVDGSLYKTHPQYSRRFHKTLRRLVPDSDVRFLLSESGSGKGAAMVTAVAYRLAEQHRQIEETLAHFRLTKDMLLEVKKRMRAEMDMGLRKQTHEKAVVKMLPSFVRSTPDGTEHGDFLALDLGGTNFRVLLVKIRSGKKRTVEMHNKIYAIPIEIMQGTGEELFDHIVSCISDFLDYMGIKGPRMPLGFTFSFPCKQTSLDAGILITWTKGFKATDCVGHDVATLLRDAIKRREEFDLDVVAVVNDTVGTMMTCAYEEPTCEVGLIVGTGSNACYMEEMKNVEMLEGDEGRMCINMEWGAFGDNGCLDDIRTLYDRLVDEYSLNAGKQRFEKMISGMYLGEIVRNILIDFTKKGFLFRGQISEPLKTRGIFQTKYLSQIESDRLALLQVRAILQQLGLNSTCDDSILVKTVCGVVSKRAAQLCGAGMAAVVDKIRENRGLDHLSVTVGVDGTLYKLHPQ
;
A
#
# COMPACT_ATOMS: atom_id res chain seq x y z
N MET A 1 37.01 -26.87 19.88
CA MET A 1 35.61 -27.01 20.35
C MET A 1 35.29 -26.24 21.64
N ARG A 2 36.25 -25.98 22.54
CA ARG A 2 36.02 -25.12 23.72
C ARG A 2 36.29 -23.67 23.32
N LEU A 3 35.29 -22.80 23.43
CA LEU A 3 35.38 -21.39 23.01
C LEU A 3 35.58 -20.50 24.24
N SER A 4 36.56 -19.60 24.19
CA SER A 4 36.77 -18.58 25.23
C SER A 4 35.82 -17.40 25.06
N ASP A 5 35.71 -16.56 26.08
CA ASP A 5 34.86 -15.37 26.01
C ASP A 5 35.35 -14.40 24.92
N GLU A 6 36.66 -14.28 24.70
CA GLU A 6 37.23 -13.47 23.62
C GLU A 6 36.74 -13.94 22.24
N THR A 7 36.77 -15.24 21.98
CA THR A 7 36.24 -15.81 20.73
C THR A 7 34.73 -15.60 20.60
N LEU A 8 33.98 -15.71 21.70
CA LEU A 8 32.53 -15.49 21.68
C LEU A 8 32.17 -14.02 21.42
N ILE A 9 32.95 -13.07 21.94
CA ILE A 9 32.78 -11.64 21.67
C ILE A 9 33.10 -11.33 20.20
N ASP A 10 34.12 -11.97 19.63
CA ASP A 10 34.41 -11.86 18.20
C ASP A 10 33.26 -12.40 17.34
N ILE A 11 32.76 -13.62 17.62
CA ILE A 11 31.59 -14.19 16.93
C ILE A 11 30.37 -13.27 17.04
N MET A 12 30.10 -12.73 18.22
CA MET A 12 29.03 -11.75 18.45
C MET A 12 29.21 -10.51 17.56
N THR A 13 30.44 -10.01 17.43
CA THR A 13 30.76 -8.86 16.58
C THR A 13 30.58 -9.16 15.10
N ARG A 14 31.03 -10.33 14.63
CA ARG A 14 30.81 -10.83 13.26
C ARG A 14 29.33 -10.92 12.96
N PHE A 15 28.53 -11.50 13.86
CA PHE A 15 27.08 -11.62 13.66
C PHE A 15 26.38 -10.25 13.64
N LYS A 16 26.80 -9.30 14.49
CA LYS A 16 26.30 -7.91 14.45
C LYS A 16 26.55 -7.25 13.08
N LYS A 17 27.69 -7.53 12.45
CA LYS A 17 27.99 -7.07 11.08
C LYS A 17 27.07 -7.75 10.07
N GLU A 18 26.87 -9.06 10.14
CA GLU A 18 25.97 -9.77 9.21
C GLU A 18 24.52 -9.33 9.33
N MET A 19 24.03 -9.00 10.53
CA MET A 19 22.71 -8.38 10.71
C MET A 19 22.60 -7.05 9.93
N LYS A 20 23.64 -6.20 10.01
CA LYS A 20 23.68 -4.94 9.26
C LYS A 20 23.70 -5.17 7.75
N ASN A 21 24.49 -6.14 7.29
CA ASN A 21 24.56 -6.50 5.86
C ASN A 21 23.20 -6.98 5.34
N GLY A 22 22.52 -7.85 6.10
CA GLY A 22 21.21 -8.38 5.72
C GLY A 22 20.10 -7.34 5.67
N LEU A 23 20.14 -6.32 6.53
CA LEU A 23 19.15 -5.24 6.53
C LEU A 23 19.40 -4.19 5.43
N SER A 24 20.66 -4.02 5.02
CA SER A 24 21.05 -3.00 4.05
C SER A 24 20.70 -3.42 2.62
N ARG A 25 20.12 -2.50 1.85
CA ARG A 25 19.80 -2.73 0.43
C ARG A 25 21.04 -3.08 -0.39
N ASP A 26 22.19 -2.53 -0.04
CA ASP A 26 23.44 -2.68 -0.82
C ASP A 26 24.05 -4.08 -0.68
N PHE A 27 23.90 -4.72 0.48
CA PHE A 27 24.56 -5.99 0.79
C PHE A 27 23.59 -7.19 0.85
N ASN A 28 22.29 -6.95 1.09
CA ASN A 28 21.28 -8.01 1.24
C ASN A 28 21.31 -9.09 0.14
N PRO A 29 21.48 -8.76 -1.17
CA PRO A 29 21.49 -9.79 -2.23
C PRO A 29 22.54 -10.88 -2.02
N THR A 30 23.64 -10.58 -1.32
CA THR A 30 24.76 -11.49 -1.06
C THR A 30 24.91 -11.89 0.40
N ALA A 31 24.16 -11.27 1.32
CA ALA A 31 24.23 -11.57 2.74
C ALA A 31 23.81 -13.02 3.06
N THR A 32 24.53 -13.69 3.96
CA THR A 32 24.19 -15.04 4.42
C THR A 32 23.05 -15.02 5.43
N VAL A 33 23.12 -14.10 6.40
CA VAL A 33 22.04 -13.80 7.35
C VAL A 33 21.02 -12.90 6.64
N LYS A 34 19.84 -13.45 6.37
CA LYS A 34 18.89 -12.86 5.40
C LYS A 34 18.08 -11.69 5.94
N MET A 35 17.89 -11.61 7.26
CA MET A 35 17.15 -10.52 7.92
C MET A 35 15.79 -10.22 7.27
N LEU A 36 14.99 -11.28 7.14
CA LEU A 36 13.74 -11.28 6.37
C LEU A 36 12.63 -10.48 7.08
N PRO A 37 11.97 -9.53 6.38
CA PRO A 37 10.76 -8.89 6.86
C PRO A 37 9.61 -9.88 7.04
N THR A 38 8.92 -9.80 8.17
CA THR A 38 7.82 -10.73 8.52
C THR A 38 6.43 -10.11 8.39
N PHE A 39 6.33 -8.79 8.19
CA PHE A 39 5.09 -8.00 8.21
C PHE A 39 4.33 -8.02 9.56
N VAL A 40 4.94 -8.53 10.63
CA VAL A 40 4.43 -8.39 12.00
C VAL A 40 5.01 -7.13 12.62
N ARG A 41 4.19 -6.10 12.84
CA ARG A 41 4.64 -4.76 13.27
C ARG A 41 4.60 -4.51 14.78
N SER A 42 3.92 -5.37 15.53
CA SER A 42 3.85 -5.29 16.99
C SER A 42 3.60 -6.67 17.60
N ILE A 43 3.89 -6.78 18.90
CA ILE A 43 3.38 -7.87 19.74
C ILE A 43 1.89 -7.70 20.02
N PRO A 44 1.19 -8.72 20.55
CA PRO A 44 -0.23 -8.64 20.84
C PRO A 44 -0.55 -7.53 21.84
N ASP A 45 -1.59 -6.75 21.58
CA ASP A 45 -1.99 -5.61 22.42
C ASP A 45 -3.18 -5.92 23.34
N GLY A 46 -3.76 -7.11 23.21
CA GLY A 46 -4.93 -7.54 23.97
C GLY A 46 -6.24 -7.08 23.33
N SER A 47 -6.24 -6.64 22.08
CA SER A 47 -7.47 -6.43 21.29
C SER A 47 -7.83 -7.64 20.42
N GLU A 48 -6.95 -8.64 20.36
CA GLU A 48 -7.14 -9.85 19.56
C GLU A 48 -8.30 -10.68 20.11
N LYS A 49 -9.25 -11.01 19.23
CA LYS A 49 -10.39 -11.86 19.57
C LYS A 49 -10.82 -12.70 18.38
N GLY A 50 -11.32 -13.91 18.64
CA GLY A 50 -11.86 -14.79 17.61
C GLY A 50 -11.53 -16.27 17.83
N ASP A 51 -11.92 -17.09 16.86
CA ASP A 51 -11.71 -18.54 16.82
C ASP A 51 -10.94 -18.85 15.53
N PHE A 52 -9.77 -19.46 15.66
CA PHE A 52 -8.80 -19.60 14.58
C PHE A 52 -8.26 -21.02 14.50
N ILE A 53 -7.79 -21.41 13.32
CA ILE A 53 -6.98 -22.61 13.14
C ILE A 53 -5.52 -22.17 12.97
N ALA A 54 -4.59 -22.88 13.60
CA ALA A 54 -3.15 -22.68 13.41
C ALA A 54 -2.50 -24.00 12.96
N LEU A 55 -1.82 -23.96 11.82
CA LEU A 55 -0.95 -25.04 11.33
C LEU A 55 0.46 -24.80 11.84
N ASP A 56 1.18 -25.86 12.23
CA ASP A 56 2.59 -25.78 12.65
C ASP A 56 3.44 -26.87 11.99
N LEU A 57 4.12 -26.50 10.90
CA LEU A 57 4.93 -27.39 10.07
C LEU A 57 6.41 -26.97 10.05
N GLY A 58 7.28 -27.97 10.13
CA GLY A 58 8.74 -27.81 10.00
C GLY A 58 9.51 -28.05 11.30
N GLY A 59 8.82 -28.20 12.43
CA GLY A 59 9.40 -28.62 13.70
C GLY A 59 9.68 -30.13 13.80
N SER A 60 9.77 -30.64 15.03
CA SER A 60 9.91 -32.09 15.28
C SER A 60 8.65 -32.88 14.89
N SER A 61 7.47 -32.28 15.08
CA SER A 61 6.15 -32.85 14.78
C SER A 61 5.29 -31.85 14.01
N PHE A 62 4.42 -32.32 13.12
CA PHE A 62 3.39 -31.49 12.50
C PHE A 62 2.17 -31.40 13.43
N ARG A 63 1.70 -30.19 13.73
CA ARG A 63 0.56 -29.96 14.62
C ARG A 63 -0.50 -29.09 13.95
N ILE A 64 -1.75 -29.35 14.29
CA ILE A 64 -2.87 -28.48 13.96
C ILE A 64 -3.55 -28.09 15.27
N LEU A 65 -3.81 -26.80 15.45
CA LEU A 65 -4.41 -26.24 16.65
C LEU A 65 -5.69 -25.48 16.30
N ARG A 66 -6.66 -25.51 17.20
CA ARG A 66 -7.75 -24.55 17.27
C ARG A 66 -7.49 -23.63 18.45
N VAL A 67 -7.48 -22.33 18.21
CA VAL A 67 -7.16 -21.31 19.21
C VAL A 67 -8.31 -20.33 19.31
N GLN A 68 -8.87 -20.23 20.52
CA GLN A 68 -9.99 -19.35 20.83
C GLN A 68 -9.51 -18.26 21.78
N VAL A 69 -9.62 -17.01 21.33
CA VAL A 69 -9.20 -15.82 22.06
C VAL A 69 -10.45 -15.01 22.37
N ASN A 70 -10.88 -15.02 23.64
CA ASN A 70 -12.07 -14.32 24.12
C ASN A 70 -11.71 -13.37 25.28
N HIS A 71 -12.34 -12.21 25.33
CA HIS A 71 -12.19 -11.25 26.44
C HIS A 71 -13.31 -11.33 27.48
N GLU A 72 -14.34 -12.12 27.23
CA GLU A 72 -15.45 -12.28 28.17
C GLU A 72 -15.03 -13.23 29.31
N GLN A 73 -15.12 -12.74 30.55
CA GLN A 73 -14.96 -13.49 31.81
C GLN A 73 -13.53 -13.86 32.28
N ASN A 74 -12.49 -13.04 32.02
CA ASN A 74 -11.14 -13.30 32.56
C ASN A 74 -10.58 -14.69 32.16
N GLN A 75 -11.13 -15.32 31.12
CA GLN A 75 -10.71 -16.64 30.66
C GLN A 75 -9.52 -16.52 29.71
N ASN A 76 -8.47 -17.29 30.04
CA ASN A 76 -7.27 -17.46 29.23
C ASN A 76 -7.60 -18.02 27.84
N VAL A 77 -6.70 -17.76 26.88
CA VAL A 77 -6.71 -18.37 25.54
C VAL A 77 -6.95 -19.88 25.64
N HIS A 78 -8.01 -20.39 25.01
CA HIS A 78 -8.30 -21.82 24.96
C HIS A 78 -7.69 -22.44 23.71
N MET A 79 -6.98 -23.55 23.87
CA MET A 79 -6.23 -24.20 22.79
C MET A 79 -6.49 -25.70 22.80
N GLU A 80 -6.84 -26.24 21.64
CA GLU A 80 -6.88 -27.68 21.38
C GLU A 80 -5.90 -27.99 20.25
N SER A 81 -5.15 -29.09 20.35
CA SER A 81 -4.18 -29.47 19.33
C SER A 81 -4.19 -30.95 19.03
N GLU A 82 -3.88 -31.31 17.79
CA GLU A 82 -3.63 -32.69 17.35
C GLU A 82 -2.28 -32.78 16.65
N ILE A 83 -1.57 -33.89 16.88
CA ILE A 83 -0.28 -34.17 16.22
C ILE A 83 -0.54 -35.14 15.08
N TYR A 84 -0.08 -34.79 13.89
CA TYR A 84 -0.18 -35.63 12.72
C TYR A 84 1.20 -36.20 12.37
N ASP A 85 1.26 -37.52 12.17
CA ASP A 85 2.49 -38.13 11.68
C ASP A 85 2.80 -37.62 10.26
N THR A 86 4.07 -37.41 9.99
CA THR A 86 4.54 -36.95 8.67
C THR A 86 5.71 -37.83 8.25
N PRO A 87 5.41 -38.94 7.55
CA PRO A 87 6.41 -39.93 7.15
C PRO A 87 7.58 -39.36 6.34
N GLU A 88 8.72 -40.04 6.38
CA GLU A 88 9.96 -39.57 5.74
C GLU A 88 9.83 -39.47 4.20
N ASN A 89 9.04 -40.36 3.60
CA ASN A 89 8.73 -40.30 2.16
C ASN A 89 7.86 -39.10 1.76
N ILE A 90 7.11 -38.51 2.69
CA ILE A 90 6.34 -37.27 2.46
C ILE A 90 7.25 -36.05 2.54
N VAL A 91 8.12 -35.96 3.56
CA VAL A 91 9.03 -34.80 3.73
C VAL A 91 10.12 -34.74 2.66
N HIS A 92 10.47 -35.87 2.04
CA HIS A 92 11.42 -35.98 0.92
C HIS A 92 10.74 -36.21 -0.44
N GLY A 93 9.41 -36.24 -0.50
CA GLY A 93 8.64 -36.52 -1.71
C GLY A 93 8.50 -35.30 -2.62
N SER A 94 7.36 -35.22 -3.31
CA SER A 94 6.99 -34.01 -4.07
C SER A 94 6.28 -32.99 -3.19
N GLY A 95 6.38 -31.72 -3.55
CA GLY A 95 5.62 -30.63 -2.92
C GLY A 95 4.12 -30.88 -2.97
N SER A 96 3.61 -31.42 -4.09
CA SER A 96 2.22 -31.83 -4.22
C SER A 96 1.82 -32.83 -3.15
N GLN A 97 2.61 -33.90 -2.94
CA GLN A 97 2.33 -34.90 -1.89
C GLN A 97 2.37 -34.29 -0.49
N LEU A 98 3.35 -33.42 -0.21
CA LEU A 98 3.46 -32.74 1.08
C LEU A 98 2.21 -31.89 1.37
N PHE A 99 1.78 -31.04 0.44
CA PHE A 99 0.63 -30.17 0.67
C PHE A 99 -0.71 -30.91 0.58
N ASP A 100 -0.82 -31.98 -0.20
CA ASP A 100 -2.00 -32.88 -0.18
C ASP A 100 -2.15 -33.55 1.21
N HIS A 101 -1.04 -33.98 1.82
CA HIS A 101 -0.98 -34.52 3.19
C HIS A 101 -1.37 -33.48 4.24
N VAL A 102 -0.84 -32.26 4.15
CA VAL A 102 -1.20 -31.15 5.05
C VAL A 102 -2.69 -30.83 4.96
N ALA A 103 -3.22 -30.75 3.73
CA ALA A 103 -4.66 -30.55 3.51
C ALA A 103 -5.49 -31.72 4.04
N GLU A 104 -4.96 -32.95 4.07
CA GLU A 104 -5.66 -34.13 4.59
C GLU A 104 -5.86 -34.02 6.08
N CYS A 105 -4.76 -33.76 6.77
CA CYS A 105 -4.74 -33.59 8.21
C CYS A 105 -5.64 -32.44 8.63
N LEU A 106 -5.64 -31.33 7.88
CA LEU A 106 -6.55 -30.21 8.15
C LEU A 106 -8.02 -30.58 7.98
N GLY A 107 -8.37 -31.31 6.91
CA GLY A 107 -9.74 -31.79 6.70
C GLY A 107 -10.21 -32.74 7.81
N ASP A 108 -9.36 -33.69 8.20
CA ASP A 108 -9.61 -34.62 9.32
C ASP A 108 -9.79 -33.87 10.65
N PHE A 109 -8.90 -32.92 10.95
CA PHE A 109 -9.00 -32.09 12.16
C PHE A 109 -10.33 -31.33 12.21
N MET A 110 -10.69 -30.66 11.11
CA MET A 110 -11.94 -29.89 11.03
C MET A 110 -13.18 -30.77 11.11
N GLU A 111 -13.13 -32.00 10.57
CA GLU A 111 -14.21 -32.99 10.66
C GLU A 111 -14.39 -33.46 12.11
N LYS A 112 -13.32 -33.93 12.76
CA LYS A 112 -13.33 -34.38 14.16
C LYS A 112 -13.86 -33.32 15.11
N LYS A 113 -13.52 -32.05 14.84
CA LYS A 113 -13.95 -30.89 15.64
C LYS A 113 -15.29 -30.30 15.21
N LYS A 114 -15.88 -30.76 14.10
CA LYS A 114 -17.14 -30.27 13.53
C LYS A 114 -17.13 -28.75 13.30
N ILE A 115 -16.12 -28.30 12.55
CA ILE A 115 -15.87 -26.86 12.28
C ILE A 115 -15.67 -26.54 10.78
N LYS A 116 -15.91 -27.49 9.87
CA LYS A 116 -15.77 -27.29 8.41
C LYS A 116 -16.65 -26.15 7.87
N ASP A 117 -17.83 -25.97 8.46
CA ASP A 117 -18.83 -24.97 8.09
C ASP A 117 -18.55 -23.56 8.65
N LYS A 118 -17.65 -23.43 9.64
CA LYS A 118 -17.42 -22.18 10.37
C LYS A 118 -16.51 -21.17 9.66
N LYS A 119 -15.84 -21.58 8.57
CA LYS A 119 -14.89 -20.75 7.81
C LYS A 119 -13.87 -20.02 8.69
N LEU A 120 -13.32 -20.73 9.67
CA LEU A 120 -12.35 -20.15 10.62
C LEU A 120 -11.11 -19.66 9.87
N PRO A 121 -10.57 -18.46 10.19
CA PRO A 121 -9.31 -18.00 9.60
C PRO A 121 -8.16 -18.92 10.02
N VAL A 122 -7.24 -19.17 9.08
CA VAL A 122 -6.13 -20.11 9.24
C VAL A 122 -4.82 -19.33 9.26
N GLY A 123 -4.07 -19.49 10.35
CA GLY A 123 -2.66 -19.11 10.46
C GLY A 123 -1.75 -20.29 10.15
N PHE A 124 -0.65 -20.05 9.46
CA PHE A 124 0.31 -21.09 9.12
C PHE A 124 1.69 -20.76 9.68
N THR A 125 2.08 -21.45 10.76
CA THR A 125 3.48 -21.48 11.18
C THR A 125 4.25 -22.40 10.27
N PHE A 126 5.14 -21.81 9.48
CA PHE A 126 5.96 -22.51 8.50
C PHE A 126 7.43 -22.19 8.77
N SER A 127 8.13 -23.15 9.37
CA SER A 127 9.42 -22.92 10.04
C SER A 127 10.61 -22.98 9.07
N PHE A 128 10.57 -22.18 7.99
CA PHE A 128 11.57 -22.15 6.92
C PHE A 128 11.81 -20.70 6.46
N PRO A 129 12.96 -20.41 5.84
CA PRO A 129 13.23 -19.09 5.28
C PRO A 129 12.27 -18.80 4.13
N CYS A 130 11.39 -17.81 4.33
CA CYS A 130 10.41 -17.39 3.33
C CYS A 130 10.58 -15.90 3.01
N ARG A 131 10.57 -15.57 1.71
CA ARG A 131 10.43 -14.20 1.24
C ARG A 131 8.93 -13.85 1.25
N GLN A 132 8.58 -12.76 1.90
CA GLN A 132 7.21 -12.26 2.00
C GLN A 132 7.17 -10.83 1.47
N SER A 133 6.12 -10.46 0.72
CA SER A 133 5.78 -9.06 0.44
C SER A 133 4.54 -8.59 1.20
N LYS A 134 3.83 -9.53 1.85
CA LYS A 134 2.64 -9.35 2.67
C LYS A 134 2.44 -10.58 3.56
N ILE A 135 1.61 -10.47 4.60
CA ILE A 135 1.49 -11.49 5.65
C ILE A 135 0.88 -12.82 5.16
N ASP A 136 0.06 -12.80 4.11
CA ASP A 136 -0.62 -13.95 3.50
C ASP A 136 0.14 -14.52 2.29
N GLU A 137 1.42 -14.19 2.14
CA GLU A 137 2.32 -14.72 1.11
C GLU A 137 3.58 -15.29 1.77
N ALA A 138 4.05 -16.44 1.31
CA ALA A 138 5.34 -16.99 1.76
C ALA A 138 6.03 -17.79 0.65
N ILE A 139 6.98 -17.15 -0.03
CA ILE A 139 7.81 -17.79 -1.06
C ILE A 139 8.97 -18.50 -0.38
N LEU A 140 8.97 -19.84 -0.38
CA LEU A 140 10.06 -20.62 0.20
C LEU A 140 11.39 -20.29 -0.50
N ILE A 141 12.39 -19.83 0.24
CA ILE A 141 13.72 -19.54 -0.30
C ILE A 141 14.48 -20.85 -0.48
N THR A 142 14.60 -21.63 0.60
CA THR A 142 15.26 -22.93 0.57
C THR A 142 14.80 -23.80 1.74
N TRP A 143 14.80 -25.11 1.54
CA TRP A 143 14.56 -26.06 2.61
C TRP A 143 15.73 -26.14 3.60
N THR A 144 15.39 -26.35 4.87
CA THR A 144 16.32 -26.58 5.97
C THR A 144 15.91 -27.82 6.78
N LYS A 145 16.74 -28.21 7.75
CA LYS A 145 16.48 -29.36 8.65
C LYS A 145 16.29 -30.68 7.87
N LYS A 146 15.13 -31.34 8.03
CA LYS A 146 14.80 -32.66 7.48
C LYS A 146 13.89 -32.64 6.24
N PHE A 147 13.53 -31.45 5.74
CA PHE A 147 12.60 -31.35 4.61
C PHE A 147 13.38 -31.19 3.30
N LYS A 148 12.91 -31.83 2.23
CA LYS A 148 13.45 -31.65 0.87
C LYS A 148 12.43 -31.95 -0.22
N ALA A 149 11.18 -31.56 -0.01
CA ALA A 149 10.11 -31.80 -0.98
C ALA A 149 10.34 -31.01 -2.28
N SER A 150 10.30 -31.70 -3.43
CA SER A 150 10.61 -31.08 -4.73
C SER A 150 9.50 -30.14 -5.23
N GLY A 151 9.85 -29.11 -6.00
CA GLY A 151 8.87 -28.18 -6.60
C GLY A 151 8.22 -27.19 -5.62
N VAL A 152 8.87 -26.93 -4.46
CA VAL A 152 8.40 -25.96 -3.47
C VAL A 152 9.33 -24.75 -3.33
N GLU A 153 10.65 -24.93 -3.40
CA GLU A 153 11.60 -23.79 -3.38
C GLU A 153 11.32 -22.83 -4.54
N GLY A 154 11.26 -21.53 -4.27
CA GLY A 154 10.85 -20.49 -5.21
C GLY A 154 9.34 -20.32 -5.38
N MET A 155 8.52 -21.17 -4.77
CA MET A 155 7.06 -21.13 -4.86
C MET A 155 6.43 -20.57 -3.59
N ASP A 156 5.27 -19.93 -3.76
CA ASP A 156 4.43 -19.46 -2.65
C ASP A 156 3.66 -20.63 -2.03
N VAL A 157 3.98 -20.96 -0.78
CA VAL A 157 3.41 -22.11 -0.07
C VAL A 157 1.92 -21.93 0.24
N VAL A 158 1.43 -20.68 0.33
CA VAL A 158 -0.01 -20.40 0.50
C VAL A 158 -0.78 -20.83 -0.75
N LYS A 159 -0.26 -20.52 -1.95
CA LYS A 159 -0.85 -20.96 -3.21
C LYS A 159 -0.80 -22.48 -3.36
N LEU A 160 0.29 -23.12 -2.94
CA LEU A 160 0.41 -24.59 -2.99
C LEU A 160 -0.59 -25.27 -2.05
N LEU A 161 -0.74 -24.77 -0.82
CA LEU A 161 -1.71 -25.31 0.13
C LEU A 161 -3.16 -25.05 -0.34
N ASN A 162 -3.47 -23.84 -0.81
CA ASN A 162 -4.79 -23.54 -1.39
C ASN A 162 -5.12 -24.44 -2.58
N LYS A 163 -4.13 -24.76 -3.43
CA LYS A 163 -4.29 -25.70 -4.55
C LYS A 163 -4.62 -27.11 -4.06
N ALA A 164 -3.95 -27.59 -3.01
CA ALA A 164 -4.21 -28.91 -2.42
C ALA A 164 -5.60 -28.98 -1.76
N ILE A 165 -6.00 -27.95 -1.02
CA ILE A 165 -7.35 -27.84 -0.41
C ILE A 165 -8.41 -27.84 -1.51
N LYS A 166 -8.25 -27.00 -2.54
CA LYS A 166 -9.18 -26.93 -3.68
C LYS A 166 -9.29 -28.26 -4.45
N LYS A 167 -8.18 -28.99 -4.58
CA LYS A 167 -8.15 -30.31 -5.22
C LYS A 167 -8.98 -31.33 -4.43
N ARG A 168 -9.00 -31.25 -3.09
CA ARG A 168 -9.83 -32.14 -2.26
C ARG A 168 -11.31 -31.76 -2.29
N GLY A 169 -11.63 -30.47 -2.16
CA GLY A 169 -12.98 -29.94 -2.30
C GLY A 169 -13.97 -30.29 -1.17
N ASP A 170 -13.50 -30.76 -0.02
CA ASP A 170 -14.31 -31.19 1.13
C ASP A 170 -14.46 -30.12 2.23
N TYR A 171 -13.73 -29.01 2.15
CA TYR A 171 -13.88 -27.82 2.99
C TYR A 171 -13.24 -26.58 2.33
N ASP A 172 -13.60 -25.40 2.84
CA ASP A 172 -12.93 -24.14 2.52
C ASP A 172 -12.02 -23.72 3.70
N ALA A 173 -10.83 -23.22 3.39
CA ALA A 173 -9.93 -22.65 4.39
C ALA A 173 -9.41 -21.30 3.94
N ASN A 174 -9.50 -20.30 4.83
CA ASN A 174 -9.03 -18.95 4.58
C ASN A 174 -7.66 -18.76 5.23
N ILE A 175 -6.58 -19.01 4.47
CA ILE A 175 -5.21 -18.81 4.96
C ILE A 175 -4.88 -17.32 4.91
N VAL A 176 -4.86 -16.67 6.07
CA VAL A 176 -4.71 -15.21 6.18
C VAL A 176 -3.32 -14.77 6.65
N ALA A 177 -2.49 -15.69 7.14
CA ALA A 177 -1.16 -15.37 7.63
C ALA A 177 -0.21 -16.57 7.54
N VAL A 178 1.04 -16.30 7.18
CA VAL A 178 2.17 -17.23 7.34
C VAL A 178 3.24 -16.59 8.20
N VAL A 179 3.71 -17.32 9.22
CA VAL A 179 4.74 -16.86 10.16
C VAL A 179 5.80 -17.92 10.36
N ASN A 180 7.02 -17.48 10.71
CA ASN A 180 8.06 -18.38 11.20
C ASN A 180 7.78 -18.80 12.65
N ASP A 181 8.30 -19.95 13.10
CA ASP A 181 8.16 -20.43 14.48
C ASP A 181 8.80 -19.49 15.52
N THR A 182 9.89 -18.81 15.16
CA THR A 182 10.46 -17.73 15.99
C THR A 182 9.46 -16.61 16.23
N VAL A 183 8.77 -16.16 15.17
CA VAL A 183 7.76 -15.10 15.24
C VAL A 183 6.57 -15.56 16.07
N GLY A 184 6.06 -16.77 15.82
CA GLY A 184 5.00 -17.37 16.64
C GLY A 184 5.39 -17.44 18.12
N THR A 185 6.63 -17.82 18.44
CA THR A 185 7.13 -17.86 19.81
C THR A 185 7.21 -16.47 20.45
N MET A 186 7.73 -15.48 19.72
CA MET A 186 7.77 -14.08 20.20
C MET A 186 6.37 -13.56 20.51
N MET A 187 5.40 -13.85 19.64
CA MET A 187 4.01 -13.42 19.79
C MET A 187 3.29 -14.15 20.93
N THR A 188 3.51 -15.48 21.07
CA THR A 188 2.99 -16.26 22.21
C THR A 188 3.46 -15.66 23.54
N CYS A 189 4.76 -15.41 23.66
CA CYS A 189 5.35 -14.84 24.88
C CYS A 189 5.00 -13.35 25.05
N GLY A 190 4.88 -12.59 23.97
CA GLY A 190 4.52 -11.17 23.97
C GLY A 190 3.10 -10.91 24.44
N TYR A 191 2.19 -11.85 24.20
CA TYR A 191 0.85 -11.82 24.79
C TYR A 191 0.90 -11.81 26.34
N ASP A 192 1.80 -12.61 26.92
CA ASP A 192 1.92 -12.75 28.38
C ASP A 192 2.90 -11.71 29.00
N ASP A 193 3.82 -11.15 28.21
CA ASP A 193 4.79 -10.14 28.63
C ASP A 193 5.06 -9.10 27.53
N GLN A 194 4.56 -7.89 27.75
CA GLN A 194 4.69 -6.75 26.83
C GLN A 194 6.14 -6.24 26.65
N GLN A 195 7.11 -6.80 27.39
CA GLN A 195 8.55 -6.55 27.18
C GLN A 195 9.18 -7.53 26.17
N CYS A 196 8.42 -8.47 25.60
CA CYS A 196 8.93 -9.45 24.64
C CYS A 196 9.29 -8.77 23.31
N GLU A 197 10.56 -8.86 22.91
CA GLU A 197 11.05 -8.28 21.66
C GLU A 197 11.88 -9.26 20.83
N VAL A 198 12.04 -10.50 21.30
CA VAL A 198 12.83 -11.55 20.65
C VAL A 198 12.10 -12.88 20.76
N GLY A 199 12.01 -13.60 19.65
CA GLY A 199 11.61 -15.01 19.62
C GLY A 199 12.80 -15.89 19.27
N LEU A 200 13.07 -16.91 20.08
CA LEU A 200 14.23 -17.77 19.98
C LEU A 200 13.83 -19.23 19.88
N ILE A 201 14.34 -19.93 18.86
CA ILE A 201 14.15 -21.36 18.67
C ILE A 201 15.49 -22.09 18.83
N ILE A 202 15.50 -23.10 19.70
CA ILE A 202 16.61 -24.04 19.90
C ILE A 202 16.04 -25.46 20.01
N GLY A 203 15.69 -26.04 18.85
CA GLY A 203 15.01 -27.34 18.72
C GLY A 203 15.67 -28.21 17.65
N THR A 204 14.88 -28.75 16.72
CA THR A 204 15.40 -29.45 15.52
C THR A 204 16.36 -28.55 14.75
N GLY A 205 15.95 -27.31 14.52
CA GLY A 205 16.80 -26.23 14.02
C GLY A 205 17.10 -25.18 15.09
N THR A 206 17.79 -24.12 14.72
CA THR A 206 17.90 -22.91 15.54
C THR A 206 17.72 -21.66 14.71
N ASN A 207 16.94 -20.73 15.24
CA ASN A 207 16.71 -19.43 14.62
C ASN A 207 16.33 -18.38 15.69
N ALA A 208 16.43 -17.10 15.33
CA ALA A 208 15.89 -16.02 16.13
C ALA A 208 15.20 -14.94 15.27
N CYS A 209 14.17 -14.33 15.83
CA CYS A 209 13.56 -13.11 15.32
C CYS A 209 13.57 -12.01 16.39
N TYR A 210 13.50 -10.75 15.98
CA TYR A 210 13.40 -9.63 16.91
C TYR A 210 12.71 -8.41 16.31
N MET A 211 12.22 -7.49 17.15
CA MET A 211 11.63 -6.22 16.71
C MET A 211 12.72 -5.22 16.30
N GLU A 212 12.78 -4.87 15.03
CA GLU A 212 13.70 -3.87 14.46
C GLU A 212 12.94 -2.57 14.13
N GLU A 213 13.63 -1.44 14.14
CA GLU A 213 13.07 -0.14 13.74
C GLU A 213 12.87 -0.09 12.22
N LEU A 214 11.71 0.37 11.76
CA LEU A 214 11.38 0.35 10.32
C LEU A 214 12.38 1.16 9.49
N ARG A 215 12.88 2.27 10.04
CA ARG A 215 13.94 3.11 9.45
C ARG A 215 15.29 2.38 9.20
N HIS A 216 15.48 1.18 9.72
CA HIS A 216 16.67 0.37 9.49
C HIS A 216 16.44 -0.80 8.52
N ILE A 217 15.22 -0.94 7.97
CA ILE A 217 14.85 -2.04 7.08
C ILE A 217 14.72 -1.47 5.65
N ASP A 218 15.84 -1.36 4.93
CA ASP A 218 15.89 -0.68 3.63
C ASP A 218 15.02 -1.33 2.54
N LEU A 219 14.64 -2.59 2.75
CA LEU A 219 13.85 -3.41 1.82
C LEU A 219 12.34 -3.24 1.99
N VAL A 220 11.90 -2.53 3.02
CA VAL A 220 10.48 -2.22 3.27
C VAL A 220 10.33 -0.71 3.24
N GLU A 221 9.40 -0.20 2.44
CA GLU A 221 9.15 1.24 2.39
C GLU A 221 8.45 1.71 3.68
N GLY A 222 9.02 2.73 4.32
CA GLY A 222 8.51 3.32 5.56
C GLY A 222 9.62 3.53 6.59
N ASP A 223 9.41 4.46 7.53
CA ASP A 223 10.38 4.86 8.55
C ASP A 223 9.79 4.87 9.98
N GLU A 224 8.53 4.48 10.12
CA GLU A 224 7.72 4.62 11.33
C GLU A 224 7.43 3.29 12.02
N GLY A 225 7.56 3.28 13.34
CA GLY A 225 7.32 2.09 14.15
C GLY A 225 8.38 1.00 13.91
N ARG A 226 7.97 -0.24 14.14
CA ARG A 226 8.85 -1.40 14.17
C ARG A 226 8.29 -2.52 13.31
N MET A 227 9.14 -3.45 12.93
CA MET A 227 8.73 -4.72 12.31
C MET A 227 9.61 -5.84 12.84
N CYS A 228 9.00 -7.00 13.07
CA CYS A 228 9.73 -8.20 13.42
C CYS A 228 10.56 -8.66 12.22
N ILE A 229 11.85 -8.89 12.45
CA ILE A 229 12.80 -9.43 11.48
C ILE A 229 13.12 -10.86 11.86
N ASN A 230 12.94 -11.77 10.90
CA ASN A 230 13.44 -13.13 11.00
C ASN A 230 14.90 -13.17 10.51
N THR A 231 15.85 -13.43 11.41
CA THR A 231 17.28 -13.35 11.08
C THR A 231 17.72 -14.43 10.11
N GLU A 232 17.13 -15.62 10.20
CA GLU A 232 17.63 -16.85 9.57
C GLU A 232 19.10 -17.11 9.91
N TRP A 233 19.45 -16.95 11.19
CA TRP A 233 20.84 -17.03 11.65
C TRP A 233 21.51 -18.40 11.45
N GLY A 234 20.73 -19.41 11.07
CA GLY A 234 21.24 -20.76 10.86
C GLY A 234 22.27 -20.81 9.73
N ALA A 235 22.10 -19.93 8.74
CA ALA A 235 22.99 -19.74 7.60
C ALA A 235 24.24 -18.89 7.90
N PHE A 236 24.42 -18.41 9.14
CA PHE A 236 25.61 -17.66 9.51
C PHE A 236 26.87 -18.51 9.27
N GLY A 237 27.86 -17.96 8.58
CA GLY A 237 29.08 -18.69 8.22
C GLY A 237 29.00 -19.49 6.91
N ASP A 238 27.86 -19.54 6.22
CA ASP A 238 27.71 -20.24 4.92
C ASP A 238 28.64 -19.69 3.81
N ASP A 239 29.20 -18.50 4.01
CA ASP A 239 30.19 -17.84 3.16
C ASP A 239 31.65 -18.13 3.57
N GLY A 240 31.85 -18.96 4.60
CA GLY A 240 33.15 -19.29 5.16
C GLY A 240 33.62 -18.38 6.31
N SER A 241 32.82 -17.41 6.73
CA SER A 241 33.18 -16.47 7.82
C SER A 241 33.34 -17.11 9.21
N LEU A 242 33.00 -18.40 9.35
CA LEU A 242 33.17 -19.19 10.58
C LEU A 242 34.12 -20.38 10.43
N GLU A 243 34.89 -20.48 9.32
CA GLU A 243 35.78 -21.63 9.10
C GLU A 243 36.86 -21.81 10.18
N ASP A 244 37.27 -20.71 10.82
CA ASP A 244 38.26 -20.68 11.90
C ASP A 244 37.76 -21.35 13.19
N ILE A 245 36.45 -21.39 13.42
CA ILE A 245 35.85 -22.06 14.58
C ILE A 245 35.27 -23.45 14.26
N ARG A 246 35.07 -23.76 12.97
CA ARG A 246 34.58 -25.06 12.49
C ARG A 246 35.69 -26.10 12.53
N THR A 247 35.34 -27.26 13.07
CA THR A 247 36.23 -28.42 13.20
C THR A 247 36.07 -29.41 12.06
N GLU A 248 36.92 -30.43 12.02
CA GLU A 248 36.77 -31.57 11.09
C GLU A 248 35.41 -32.27 11.26
N PHE A 249 34.89 -32.38 12.49
CA PHE A 249 33.59 -33.00 12.76
C PHE A 249 32.44 -32.18 12.19
N ASP A 250 32.54 -30.85 12.27
CA ASP A 250 31.55 -29.93 11.69
C ASP A 250 31.55 -29.97 10.15
N ARG A 251 32.70 -30.29 9.53
CA ARG A 251 32.81 -30.49 8.09
C ARG A 251 32.30 -31.87 7.66
N GLU A 252 32.53 -32.90 8.47
CA GLU A 252 32.04 -34.25 8.20
C GLU A 252 30.52 -34.36 8.30
N ILE A 253 29.91 -33.80 9.35
CA ILE A 253 28.45 -33.78 9.48
C ILE A 253 27.79 -32.99 8.35
N ASP A 254 28.43 -31.91 7.89
CA ASP A 254 27.95 -31.09 6.78
C ASP A 254 27.98 -31.86 5.46
N ARG A 255 29.09 -32.56 5.14
CA ARG A 255 29.22 -33.43 3.95
C ARG A 255 28.13 -34.50 3.89
N GLY A 256 27.74 -35.06 5.04
CA GLY A 256 26.68 -36.06 5.11
C GLY A 256 25.25 -35.47 5.12
N SER A 257 25.07 -34.17 5.32
CA SER A 257 23.74 -33.56 5.50
C SER A 257 22.90 -33.51 4.21
N LEU A 258 21.60 -33.23 4.35
CA LEU A 258 20.69 -33.02 3.20
C LEU A 258 20.97 -31.71 2.45
N ASN A 259 21.73 -30.81 3.06
CA ASN A 259 22.03 -29.48 2.54
C ASN A 259 23.51 -29.11 2.77
N PRO A 260 24.48 -29.82 2.15
CA PRO A 260 25.90 -29.54 2.32
C PRO A 260 26.27 -28.09 1.99
N GLY A 261 27.14 -27.48 2.79
CA GLY A 261 27.56 -26.08 2.62
C GLY A 261 26.50 -25.04 3.00
N LYS A 262 25.38 -25.46 3.61
CA LYS A 262 24.31 -24.57 4.08
C LYS A 262 24.01 -24.78 5.56
N GLN A 263 23.44 -23.78 6.21
CA GLN A 263 23.04 -23.84 7.61
C GLN A 263 24.21 -24.22 8.54
N LEU A 264 25.41 -23.71 8.26
CA LEU A 264 26.64 -24.16 8.93
C LEU A 264 26.66 -23.81 10.43
N PHE A 265 26.17 -22.63 10.82
CA PHE A 265 26.00 -22.28 12.23
C PHE A 265 24.96 -23.15 12.92
N GLU A 266 23.81 -23.38 12.29
CA GLU A 266 22.77 -24.27 12.83
C GLU A 266 23.29 -25.70 13.08
N LYS A 267 24.12 -26.23 12.18
CA LYS A 267 24.76 -27.56 12.30
C LYS A 267 25.69 -27.69 13.50
N MET A 268 26.25 -26.59 14.01
CA MET A 268 27.06 -26.59 15.23
C MET A 268 26.23 -26.49 16.51
N VAL A 269 24.92 -26.23 16.40
CA VAL A 269 24.07 -25.79 17.51
C VAL A 269 22.88 -26.72 17.75
N SER A 270 22.07 -27.00 16.73
CA SER A 270 20.70 -27.48 16.94
C SER A 270 20.61 -28.97 17.25
N GLY A 271 19.47 -29.36 17.83
CA GLY A 271 19.21 -30.71 18.29
C GLY A 271 19.14 -31.78 17.21
N MET A 272 19.03 -31.43 15.93
CA MET A 272 19.17 -32.40 14.83
C MET A 272 20.61 -32.91 14.67
N TYR A 273 21.61 -32.11 15.08
CA TYR A 273 23.01 -32.34 14.75
C TYR A 273 23.89 -32.71 15.95
N LEU A 274 23.54 -32.28 17.18
CA LEU A 274 24.41 -32.50 18.35
C LEU A 274 24.73 -33.97 18.64
N GLY A 275 23.74 -34.87 18.58
CA GLY A 275 23.98 -36.31 18.78
C GLY A 275 24.93 -36.90 17.73
N GLU A 276 24.77 -36.52 16.46
CA GLU A 276 25.62 -37.00 15.38
C GLU A 276 27.05 -36.42 15.47
N LEU A 277 27.20 -35.16 15.89
CA LEU A 277 28.51 -34.57 16.20
C LEU A 277 29.23 -35.37 17.30
N VAL A 278 28.53 -35.73 18.39
CA VAL A 278 29.10 -36.59 19.43
C VAL A 278 29.52 -37.93 18.83
N ARG A 279 28.66 -38.60 18.07
CA ARG A 279 28.97 -39.90 17.44
C ARG A 279 30.25 -39.84 16.61
N LEU A 280 30.42 -38.81 15.77
CA LEU A 280 31.62 -38.66 14.93
C LEU A 280 32.90 -38.52 15.77
N ILE A 281 32.83 -37.77 16.88
CA ILE A 281 33.94 -37.66 17.84
C ILE A 281 34.24 -39.02 18.45
N LEU A 282 33.23 -39.77 18.89
CA LEU A 282 33.40 -41.09 19.47
C LEU A 282 34.01 -42.09 18.48
N VAL A 283 33.59 -42.06 17.21
CA VAL A 283 34.17 -42.89 16.15
C VAL A 283 35.64 -42.58 15.95
N LYS A 284 36.02 -41.30 15.92
CA LYS A 284 37.44 -40.91 15.77
C LYS A 284 38.26 -41.35 16.99
N MET A 285 37.77 -41.08 18.20
CA MET A 285 38.45 -41.49 19.44
C MET A 285 38.61 -43.02 19.53
N ALA A 286 37.60 -43.79 19.14
CA ALA A 286 37.69 -45.25 19.09
C ALA A 286 38.72 -45.72 18.02
N LYS A 287 38.76 -45.10 16.84
CA LYS A 287 39.79 -45.40 15.81
C LYS A 287 41.22 -45.13 16.30
N GLU A 288 41.38 -44.16 17.19
CA GLU A 288 42.67 -43.79 17.79
C GLU A 288 42.98 -44.58 19.08
N GLY A 289 42.10 -45.53 19.47
CA GLY A 289 42.28 -46.34 20.68
C GLY A 289 42.04 -45.61 22.00
N LEU A 290 41.48 -44.39 21.95
CA LEU A 290 41.21 -43.54 23.12
C LEU A 290 39.91 -43.88 23.86
N LEU A 291 39.03 -44.64 23.22
CA LEU A 291 37.78 -45.15 23.81
C LEU A 291 37.60 -46.62 23.45
N PHE A 292 36.92 -47.35 24.32
CA PHE A 292 36.48 -48.72 24.12
C PHE A 292 37.63 -49.68 23.77
N GLU A 293 38.85 -49.39 24.20
CA GLU A 293 40.07 -50.13 23.85
C GLU A 293 40.29 -50.29 22.33
N GLY A 294 39.80 -49.32 21.55
CA GLY A 294 39.87 -49.37 20.08
C GLY A 294 38.74 -50.16 19.41
N ARG A 295 37.78 -50.70 20.18
CA ARG A 295 36.64 -51.45 19.64
C ARG A 295 35.69 -50.52 18.89
N ILE A 296 35.38 -50.89 17.65
CA ILE A 296 34.43 -50.17 16.79
C ILE A 296 33.36 -51.16 16.32
N THR A 297 32.10 -50.76 16.44
CA THR A 297 30.94 -51.56 16.02
C THR A 297 30.24 -50.95 14.80
N PRO A 298 29.51 -51.76 14.03
CA PRO A 298 28.65 -51.27 12.96
C PRO A 298 27.64 -50.22 13.45
N GLU A 299 27.08 -50.39 14.64
CA GLU A 299 26.13 -49.46 15.25
C GLU A 299 26.78 -48.11 15.55
N LEU A 300 28.01 -48.10 16.09
CA LEU A 300 28.76 -46.87 16.35
C LEU A 300 29.09 -46.14 15.04
N LEU A 301 29.38 -46.88 13.95
CA LEU A 301 29.64 -46.32 12.63
C LEU A 301 28.37 -45.83 11.90
N THR A 302 27.19 -46.32 12.29
CA THR A 302 25.93 -45.99 11.63
C THR A 302 25.45 -44.60 12.03
N ARG A 303 25.29 -43.73 11.03
CA ARG A 303 24.76 -42.37 11.18
C ARG A 303 23.42 -42.36 11.92
N GLY A 304 23.26 -41.40 12.84
CA GLY A 304 22.01 -41.17 13.55
C GLY A 304 21.68 -42.16 14.67
N LYS A 305 22.57 -43.13 14.96
CA LYS A 305 22.39 -44.09 16.07
C LYS A 305 22.60 -43.46 17.45
N PHE A 306 23.36 -42.38 17.55
CA PHE A 306 23.50 -41.60 18.77
C PHE A 306 22.72 -40.28 18.63
N LYS A 307 21.61 -40.14 19.36
CA LYS A 307 20.69 -39.02 19.23
C LYS A 307 21.00 -37.92 20.24
N THR A 308 20.51 -36.71 19.99
CA THR A 308 20.62 -35.61 20.97
C THR A 308 19.87 -35.91 22.27
N SER A 309 18.84 -36.77 22.25
CA SER A 309 18.21 -37.27 23.46
C SER A 309 19.16 -38.10 24.34
N ASP A 310 20.10 -38.82 23.72
CA ASP A 310 21.14 -39.58 24.43
C ASP A 310 22.13 -38.61 25.09
N VAL A 311 22.53 -37.53 24.40
CA VAL A 311 23.32 -36.42 24.98
C VAL A 311 22.64 -35.88 26.24
N SER A 312 21.35 -35.54 26.15
CA SER A 312 20.57 -35.04 27.28
C SER A 312 20.49 -36.04 28.45
N ALA A 313 20.31 -37.33 28.17
CA ALA A 313 20.24 -38.37 29.19
C ALA A 313 21.58 -38.56 29.91
N ILE A 314 22.68 -38.52 29.16
CA ILE A 314 24.05 -38.64 29.68
C ILE A 314 24.45 -37.45 30.55
N GLU A 315 23.92 -36.25 30.27
CA GLU A 315 24.22 -35.03 31.05
C GLU A 315 23.31 -34.82 32.28
N LYS A 316 22.48 -35.81 32.65
CA LYS A 316 21.73 -35.77 33.92
C LYS A 316 22.69 -35.84 35.11
N ASN A 317 22.44 -35.02 36.12
CA ASN A 317 23.31 -34.91 37.31
C ASN A 317 23.47 -36.23 38.10
N LYS A 318 22.39 -37.02 38.24
CA LYS A 318 22.38 -38.24 39.08
C LYS A 318 22.56 -39.52 38.26
N GLU A 319 21.85 -39.61 37.14
CA GLU A 319 21.76 -40.82 36.32
C GLU A 319 22.72 -40.80 35.12
N GLY A 320 23.47 -39.72 34.91
CA GLY A 320 24.20 -39.47 33.66
C GLY A 320 25.17 -40.56 33.24
N LEU A 321 26.03 -41.02 34.17
CA LEU A 321 26.99 -42.08 33.90
C LEU A 321 26.32 -43.45 33.71
N HIS A 322 25.24 -43.72 34.43
CA HIS A 322 24.46 -44.93 34.25
C HIS A 322 23.79 -44.96 32.87
N ASN A 323 23.16 -43.85 32.46
CA ASN A 323 22.58 -43.71 31.13
C ASN A 323 23.67 -43.84 30.05
N ALA A 324 24.86 -43.28 30.26
CA ALA A 324 25.98 -43.45 29.34
C ALA A 324 26.32 -44.93 29.15
N LYS A 325 26.42 -45.69 30.23
CA LYS A 325 26.67 -47.13 30.20
C LYS A 325 25.61 -47.89 29.40
N GLU A 326 24.33 -47.64 29.66
CA GLU A 326 23.24 -48.28 28.93
C GLU A 326 23.23 -47.91 27.44
N ILE A 327 23.37 -46.63 27.12
CA ILE A 327 23.37 -46.12 25.74
C ILE A 327 24.55 -46.73 24.96
N LEU A 328 25.75 -46.71 25.51
CA LEU A 328 26.95 -47.23 24.88
C LEU A 328 26.85 -48.75 24.70
N THR A 329 26.34 -49.47 25.70
CA THR A 329 26.12 -50.94 25.60
C THR A 329 25.17 -51.29 24.45
N ARG A 330 24.11 -50.48 24.22
CA ARG A 330 23.19 -50.67 23.08
C ARG A 330 23.84 -50.41 21.71
N LEU A 331 24.97 -49.71 21.67
CA LEU A 331 25.79 -49.57 20.46
C LEU A 331 26.73 -50.77 20.25
N GLY A 332 26.62 -51.82 21.06
CA GLY A 332 27.41 -53.04 20.94
C GLY A 332 28.86 -52.91 21.41
N VAL A 333 29.25 -51.75 21.95
CA VAL A 333 30.54 -51.60 22.64
C VAL A 333 30.42 -52.14 24.06
N GLU A 334 31.54 -52.49 24.67
CA GLU A 334 31.64 -52.87 26.08
C GLU A 334 32.25 -51.69 26.85
N PRO A 335 31.45 -50.69 27.28
CA PRO A 335 31.99 -49.47 27.87
C PRO A 335 32.54 -49.74 29.28
N SER A 336 33.77 -49.31 29.52
CA SER A 336 34.31 -49.16 30.88
C SER A 336 33.65 -47.97 31.58
N ASP A 337 33.87 -47.85 32.89
CA ASP A 337 33.40 -46.68 33.64
C ASP A 337 34.15 -45.40 33.20
N ASP A 338 35.42 -45.51 32.81
CA ASP A 338 36.22 -44.41 32.24
C ASP A 338 35.72 -43.99 30.85
N ASP A 339 35.26 -44.93 30.02
CA ASP A 339 34.60 -44.60 28.76
C ASP A 339 33.32 -43.80 29.00
N CYS A 340 32.52 -44.19 30.01
CA CYS A 340 31.29 -43.48 30.36
C CYS A 340 31.57 -42.04 30.80
N ILE A 341 32.60 -41.81 31.60
CA ILE A 341 33.05 -40.48 32.02
C ILE A 341 33.52 -39.66 30.81
N SER A 342 34.32 -40.27 29.96
CA SER A 342 34.88 -39.63 28.77
C SER A 342 33.79 -39.21 27.78
N VAL A 343 32.84 -40.10 27.49
CA VAL A 343 31.68 -39.83 26.62
C VAL A 343 30.79 -38.73 27.23
N GLN A 344 30.54 -38.76 28.55
CA GLN A 344 29.81 -37.68 29.21
C GLN A 344 30.52 -36.32 29.08
N HIS A 345 31.85 -36.31 29.13
CA HIS A 345 32.63 -35.09 28.93
C HIS A 345 32.56 -34.58 27.49
N VAL A 346 32.60 -35.48 26.49
CA VAL A 346 32.39 -35.12 25.07
C VAL A 346 31.01 -34.51 24.87
N CYS A 347 29.94 -35.14 25.39
CA CYS A 347 28.58 -34.61 25.38
C CYS A 347 28.54 -33.18 25.97
N THR A 348 29.15 -33.01 27.14
CA THR A 348 29.25 -31.72 27.83
C THR A 348 29.91 -30.66 26.96
N ILE A 349 31.05 -30.96 26.32
CA ILE A 349 31.75 -29.98 25.47
C ILE A 349 30.90 -29.59 24.27
N VAL A 350 30.28 -30.57 23.59
CA VAL A 350 29.47 -30.32 22.39
C VAL A 350 28.23 -29.49 22.72
N SER A 351 27.48 -29.85 23.77
CA SER A 351 26.27 -29.12 24.18
C SER A 351 26.60 -27.73 24.74
N PHE A 352 27.71 -27.58 25.47
CA PHE A 352 28.16 -26.29 25.99
C PHE A 352 28.64 -25.35 24.88
N ARG A 353 29.33 -25.87 23.85
CA ARG A 353 29.69 -25.10 22.65
C ARG A 353 28.44 -24.54 21.98
N SER A 354 27.42 -25.38 21.78
CA SER A 354 26.13 -24.96 21.22
C SER A 354 25.49 -23.84 22.04
N ALA A 355 25.39 -24.00 23.37
CA ALA A 355 24.86 -22.97 24.27
C ALA A 355 25.65 -21.65 24.20
N ASN A 356 26.98 -21.72 24.10
CA ASN A 356 27.85 -20.54 23.99
C ASN A 356 27.68 -19.81 22.64
N LEU A 357 27.58 -20.54 21.53
CA LEU A 357 27.40 -19.96 20.20
C LEU A 357 26.08 -19.19 20.11
N VAL A 358 24.98 -19.76 20.61
CA VAL A 358 23.69 -19.06 20.66
C VAL A 358 23.74 -17.84 21.60
N ALA A 359 24.49 -17.92 22.70
CA ALA A 359 24.68 -16.77 23.57
C ALA A 359 25.41 -15.62 22.85
N ALA A 360 26.39 -15.91 21.99
CA ALA A 360 27.08 -14.89 21.21
C ALA A 360 26.15 -14.21 20.19
N THR A 361 25.40 -14.98 19.40
CA THR A 361 24.51 -14.41 18.37
C THR A 361 23.30 -13.68 18.98
N LEU A 362 22.71 -14.21 20.06
CA LEU A 362 21.68 -13.48 20.80
C LEU A 362 22.23 -12.21 21.46
N GLY A 363 23.46 -12.24 21.97
CA GLY A 363 24.13 -11.05 22.52
C GLY A 363 24.22 -9.91 21.50
N ALA A 364 24.46 -10.23 20.23
CA ALA A 364 24.45 -9.23 19.15
C ALA A 364 23.06 -8.63 18.91
N ILE A 365 22.00 -9.45 18.93
CA ILE A 365 20.60 -8.97 18.84
C ILE A 365 20.26 -8.05 20.02
N LEU A 366 20.65 -8.43 21.24
CA LEU A 366 20.41 -7.62 22.43
C LEU A 366 21.18 -6.30 22.38
N ASN A 367 22.45 -6.31 21.97
CA ASN A 367 23.21 -5.08 21.76
C ASN A 367 22.56 -4.20 20.69
N ARG A 368 22.04 -4.79 19.60
CA ARG A 368 21.30 -4.06 18.57
C ARG A 368 20.02 -3.41 19.13
N LEU A 369 19.21 -4.13 19.90
CA LEU A 369 18.02 -3.59 20.56
C LEU A 369 18.34 -2.45 21.53
N ARG A 370 19.42 -2.60 22.32
CA ARG A 370 19.92 -1.55 23.21
C ARG A 370 20.29 -0.29 22.43
N ASP A 371 21.09 -0.46 21.37
CA ASP A 371 21.55 0.64 20.53
C ASP A 371 20.37 1.36 19.86
N ASN A 372 19.36 0.61 19.38
CA ASN A 372 18.13 1.17 18.80
C ASN A 372 17.33 2.02 19.78
N LYS A 373 17.21 1.57 21.04
CA LYS A 373 16.55 2.30 22.12
C LYS A 373 17.37 3.48 22.64
N GLY A 374 18.66 3.54 22.33
CA GLY A 374 19.57 4.58 22.82
C GLY A 374 19.74 4.57 24.34
N THR A 375 19.51 3.44 25.01
CA THR A 375 19.58 3.34 26.48
C THR A 375 20.90 2.71 26.93
N PRO A 376 21.48 3.14 28.07
CA PRO A 376 22.72 2.56 28.57
C PRO A 376 22.55 1.09 29.02
N ARG A 377 21.35 0.74 29.52
CA ARG A 377 20.97 -0.64 29.85
C ARG A 377 19.74 -1.05 29.08
N LEU A 378 19.66 -2.33 28.72
CA LEU A 378 18.49 -2.92 28.06
C LEU A 378 17.68 -3.73 29.07
N ARG A 379 16.37 -3.55 29.08
CA ARG A 379 15.43 -4.48 29.68
C ARG A 379 14.57 -5.07 28.57
N THR A 380 14.50 -6.39 28.49
CA THR A 380 13.73 -7.08 27.45
C THR A 380 13.40 -8.51 27.87
N THR A 381 12.39 -9.09 27.23
CA THR A 381 12.02 -10.50 27.36
C THR A 381 12.32 -11.23 26.05
N VAL A 382 12.93 -12.41 26.18
CA VAL A 382 13.17 -13.36 25.08
C VAL A 382 12.19 -14.52 25.25
N GLY A 383 11.25 -14.65 24.33
CA GLY A 383 10.41 -15.83 24.22
C GLY A 383 11.21 -17.00 23.64
N VAL A 384 11.22 -18.15 24.30
CA VAL A 384 12.04 -19.31 23.90
C VAL A 384 11.16 -20.53 23.68
N ASP A 385 11.45 -21.28 22.61
CA ASP A 385 10.95 -22.64 22.40
C ASP A 385 12.04 -23.53 21.77
N GLY A 386 11.79 -24.83 21.70
CA GLY A 386 12.63 -25.83 21.08
C GLY A 386 12.96 -26.98 22.04
N SER A 387 12.96 -28.19 21.47
CA SER A 387 13.14 -29.44 22.21
C SER A 387 14.49 -29.51 22.94
N LEU A 388 15.59 -29.04 22.34
CA LEU A 388 16.91 -29.05 22.98
C LEU A 388 16.94 -28.16 24.22
N TYR A 389 16.43 -26.93 24.11
CA TYR A 389 16.37 -26.01 25.24
C TYR A 389 15.45 -26.51 26.36
N LYS A 390 14.30 -27.09 26.01
CA LYS A 390 13.32 -27.62 26.97
C LYS A 390 13.77 -28.88 27.71
N THR A 391 14.41 -29.81 27.00
CA THR A 391 14.64 -31.17 27.54
C THR A 391 16.05 -31.41 28.06
N HIS A 392 17.05 -30.64 27.63
CA HIS A 392 18.42 -30.85 28.05
C HIS A 392 18.67 -30.31 29.46
N PRO A 393 19.16 -31.12 30.41
CA PRO A 393 19.17 -30.78 31.84
C PRO A 393 20.06 -29.58 32.20
N GLN A 394 21.08 -29.29 31.38
CA GLN A 394 22.06 -28.24 31.65
C GLN A 394 22.01 -27.06 30.67
N TYR A 395 21.30 -27.18 29.54
CA TYR A 395 21.54 -26.31 28.38
C TYR A 395 21.13 -24.87 28.68
N SER A 396 19.87 -24.67 29.08
CA SER A 396 19.30 -23.35 29.40
C SER A 396 20.12 -22.62 30.47
N ARG A 397 20.52 -23.32 31.55
CA ARG A 397 21.36 -22.75 32.61
C ARG A 397 22.70 -22.24 32.10
N ARG A 398 23.39 -23.04 31.27
CA ARG A 398 24.71 -22.68 30.71
C ARG A 398 24.58 -21.52 29.73
N PHE A 399 23.61 -21.60 28.83
CA PHE A 399 23.26 -20.54 27.88
C PHE A 399 22.98 -19.22 28.60
N HIS A 400 22.07 -19.20 29.60
CA HIS A 400 21.76 -17.98 30.36
C HIS A 400 22.99 -17.41 31.08
N LYS A 401 23.84 -18.27 31.64
CA LYS A 401 25.05 -17.85 32.35
C LYS A 401 26.06 -17.20 31.40
N THR A 402 26.30 -17.80 30.24
CA THR A 402 27.20 -17.23 29.22
C THR A 402 26.65 -15.94 28.66
N LEU A 403 25.36 -15.90 28.29
CA LEU A 403 24.77 -14.68 27.73
C LEU A 403 24.88 -13.50 28.69
N ARG A 404 24.48 -13.65 29.96
CA ARG A 404 24.57 -12.55 30.95
C ARG A 404 26.00 -12.05 31.16
N ARG A 405 27.00 -12.91 30.94
CA ARG A 405 28.41 -12.53 31.00
C ARG A 405 28.85 -11.75 29.76
N LEU A 406 28.35 -12.10 28.57
CA LEU A 406 28.66 -11.42 27.31
C LEU A 406 27.94 -10.08 27.13
N VAL A 407 26.75 -9.91 27.71
CA VAL A 407 25.96 -8.68 27.68
C VAL A 407 25.62 -8.17 29.08
N PRO A 408 26.62 -7.70 29.86
CA PRO A 408 26.43 -7.32 31.27
C PRO A 408 25.46 -6.15 31.47
N ASP A 409 25.28 -5.30 30.46
CA ASP A 409 24.39 -4.13 30.51
C ASP A 409 22.91 -4.47 30.21
N SER A 410 22.53 -5.74 30.18
CA SER A 410 21.18 -6.19 29.80
C SER A 410 20.51 -7.03 30.89
N ASP A 411 19.32 -6.60 31.32
CA ASP A 411 18.42 -7.33 32.20
C ASP A 411 17.43 -8.15 31.35
N VAL A 412 17.81 -9.39 31.05
CA VAL A 412 17.07 -10.28 30.14
C VAL A 412 16.22 -11.28 30.91
N ARG A 413 14.90 -11.26 30.67
CA ARG A 413 13.98 -12.31 31.10
C ARG A 413 13.85 -13.36 29.99
N PHE A 414 13.93 -14.64 30.35
CA PHE A 414 13.62 -15.74 29.45
C PHE A 414 12.25 -16.29 29.78
N LEU A 415 11.34 -16.27 28.82
CA LEU A 415 9.99 -16.80 28.97
C LEU A 415 9.83 -18.02 28.07
N LEU A 416 9.52 -19.17 28.68
CA LEU A 416 9.31 -20.40 27.93
C LEU A 416 7.90 -20.39 27.32
N SER A 417 7.81 -20.67 26.01
CA SER A 417 6.51 -20.89 25.36
C SER A 417 6.03 -22.32 25.62
N GLU A 418 5.09 -22.49 26.56
CA GLU A 418 4.55 -23.82 26.90
C GLU A 418 3.67 -24.40 25.78
N SER A 419 2.87 -23.55 25.13
CA SER A 419 1.92 -23.93 24.06
C SER A 419 2.50 -23.85 22.65
N GLY A 420 3.80 -23.52 22.52
CA GLY A 420 4.51 -23.42 21.26
C GLY A 420 4.15 -22.18 20.43
N SER A 421 4.33 -22.27 19.12
CA SER A 421 4.09 -21.16 18.17
C SER A 421 2.60 -20.92 17.88
N GLY A 422 1.73 -21.88 18.18
CA GLY A 422 0.32 -21.85 17.79
C GLY A 422 -0.49 -20.69 18.39
N LYS A 423 -0.27 -20.32 19.66
CA LYS A 423 -0.92 -19.15 20.30
C LYS A 423 -0.55 -17.86 19.57
N GLY A 424 0.74 -17.65 19.34
CA GLY A 424 1.25 -16.47 18.64
C GLY A 424 0.82 -16.40 17.17
N ALA A 425 0.80 -17.54 16.47
CA ALA A 425 0.28 -17.60 15.11
C ALA A 425 -1.20 -17.20 15.04
N ALA A 426 -2.01 -17.60 16.03
CA ALA A 426 -3.40 -17.17 16.14
C ALA A 426 -3.54 -15.65 16.41
N MET A 427 -2.66 -15.05 17.21
CA MET A 427 -2.65 -13.59 17.41
C MET A 427 -2.34 -12.83 16.11
N VAL A 428 -1.35 -13.29 15.35
CA VAL A 428 -1.04 -12.71 14.03
C VAL A 428 -2.22 -12.89 13.08
N THR A 429 -2.85 -14.07 13.10
CA THR A 429 -4.05 -14.38 12.30
C THR A 429 -5.21 -13.44 12.65
N ALA A 430 -5.42 -13.14 13.93
CA ALA A 430 -6.47 -12.23 14.37
C ALA A 430 -6.29 -10.81 13.80
N VAL A 431 -5.06 -10.29 13.85
CA VAL A 431 -4.73 -8.97 13.30
C VAL A 431 -4.82 -8.98 11.77
N ALA A 432 -4.26 -10.00 11.11
CA ALA A 432 -4.31 -10.13 9.65
C ALA A 432 -5.75 -10.22 9.15
N TYR A 433 -6.61 -10.99 9.81
CA TYR A 433 -8.03 -11.11 9.48
C TYR A 433 -8.77 -9.79 9.65
N ARG A 434 -8.52 -9.05 10.74
CA ARG A 434 -9.09 -7.71 10.96
C ARG A 434 -8.71 -6.74 9.83
N LEU A 435 -7.44 -6.73 9.43
CA LEU A 435 -6.96 -5.89 8.33
C LEU A 435 -7.54 -6.31 6.97
N ALA A 436 -7.69 -7.62 6.74
CA ALA A 436 -8.31 -8.13 5.52
C ALA A 436 -9.80 -7.72 5.41
N GLU A 437 -10.56 -7.78 6.51
CA GLU A 437 -11.95 -7.31 6.53
C GLU A 437 -12.07 -5.80 6.33
N GLN A 438 -11.15 -5.01 6.92
CA GLN A 438 -11.06 -3.58 6.64
C GLN A 438 -10.78 -3.34 5.14
N HIS A 439 -9.81 -4.05 4.56
CA HIS A 439 -9.49 -3.90 3.13
C HIS A 439 -10.67 -4.29 2.24
N ARG A 440 -11.39 -5.36 2.55
CA ARG A 440 -12.61 -5.76 1.83
C ARG A 440 -13.68 -4.65 1.85
N GLN A 441 -13.94 -4.05 3.01
CA GLN A 441 -14.93 -2.97 3.15
C GLN A 441 -14.50 -1.69 2.41
N ILE A 442 -13.20 -1.38 2.41
CA ILE A 442 -12.63 -0.28 1.61
C ILE A 442 -12.88 -0.55 0.12
N GLU A 443 -12.52 -1.73 -0.37
CA GLU A 443 -12.70 -2.11 -1.78
C GLU A 443 -14.18 -2.10 -2.21
N GLU A 444 -15.10 -2.57 -1.36
CA GLU A 444 -16.55 -2.48 -1.63
C GLU A 444 -17.01 -1.04 -1.80
N THR A 445 -16.53 -0.14 -0.94
CA THR A 445 -16.83 1.28 -1.02
C THR A 445 -16.28 1.91 -2.32
N LEU A 446 -15.02 1.61 -2.64
CA LEU A 446 -14.34 2.16 -3.82
C LEU A 446 -14.83 1.54 -5.14
N ALA A 447 -15.39 0.32 -5.10
CA ALA A 447 -15.96 -0.33 -6.28
C ALA A 447 -17.13 0.46 -6.88
N HIS A 448 -17.87 1.23 -6.09
CA HIS A 448 -18.95 2.11 -6.60
C HIS A 448 -18.46 3.22 -7.54
N PHE A 449 -17.16 3.53 -7.53
CA PHE A 449 -16.55 4.50 -8.44
C PHE A 449 -16.03 3.86 -9.73
N ARG A 450 -15.96 2.53 -9.81
CA ARG A 450 -15.46 1.82 -10.99
C ARG A 450 -16.56 1.80 -12.07
N LEU A 451 -16.26 2.43 -13.20
CA LEU A 451 -17.14 2.42 -14.37
C LEU A 451 -16.67 1.37 -15.38
N THR A 452 -17.58 0.46 -15.76
CA THR A 452 -17.30 -0.49 -16.84
C THR A 452 -17.38 0.21 -18.20
N LYS A 453 -16.82 -0.42 -19.23
CA LYS A 453 -16.90 0.11 -20.60
C LYS A 453 -18.35 0.32 -21.06
N ASP A 454 -19.23 -0.62 -20.73
CA ASP A 454 -20.64 -0.53 -21.12
C ASP A 454 -21.37 0.62 -20.41
N MET A 455 -21.07 0.85 -19.13
CA MET A 455 -21.57 2.02 -18.42
C MET A 455 -21.09 3.32 -19.07
N LEU A 456 -19.82 3.39 -19.49
CA LEU A 456 -19.28 4.56 -20.19
C LEU A 456 -19.93 4.78 -21.57
N LEU A 457 -20.21 3.71 -22.31
CA LEU A 457 -20.95 3.80 -23.58
C LEU A 457 -22.39 4.29 -23.36
N GLU A 458 -23.03 3.86 -22.28
CA GLU A 458 -24.36 4.34 -21.91
C GLU A 458 -24.34 5.82 -21.49
N VAL A 459 -23.34 6.25 -20.71
CA VAL A 459 -23.13 7.67 -20.38
C VAL A 459 -22.94 8.51 -21.64
N LYS A 460 -22.11 8.06 -22.59
CA LYS A 460 -21.93 8.70 -23.90
C LYS A 460 -23.26 8.82 -24.65
N LYS A 461 -24.05 7.75 -24.70
CA LYS A 461 -25.36 7.73 -25.36
C LYS A 461 -26.35 8.71 -24.72
N ARG A 462 -26.40 8.76 -23.38
CA ARG A 462 -27.23 9.70 -22.63
C ARG A 462 -26.81 11.14 -22.87
N MET A 463 -25.51 11.44 -22.88
CA MET A 463 -25.00 12.76 -23.24
C MET A 463 -25.46 13.15 -24.64
N ARG A 464 -25.34 12.25 -25.63
CA ARG A 464 -25.79 12.52 -27.00
C ARG A 464 -27.29 12.83 -27.07
N ALA A 465 -28.12 12.10 -26.35
CA ALA A 465 -29.56 12.37 -26.29
C ALA A 465 -29.88 13.75 -25.69
N GLU A 466 -29.18 14.14 -24.63
CA GLU A 466 -29.34 15.46 -24.00
C GLU A 466 -28.86 16.60 -24.92
N MET A 467 -27.80 16.39 -25.71
CA MET A 467 -27.38 17.34 -26.75
C MET A 467 -28.50 17.57 -27.77
N ASP A 468 -29.13 16.49 -28.26
CA ASP A 468 -30.23 16.61 -29.23
C ASP A 468 -31.45 17.30 -28.61
N MET A 469 -31.74 17.05 -27.32
CA MET A 469 -32.81 17.73 -26.61
C MET A 469 -32.56 19.24 -26.43
N GLY A 470 -31.31 19.63 -26.16
CA GLY A 470 -30.92 21.03 -26.01
C GLY A 470 -30.94 21.81 -27.32
N LEU A 471 -30.67 21.16 -28.45
CA LEU A 471 -30.66 21.81 -29.76
C LEU A 471 -32.07 22.02 -30.36
N ARG A 472 -33.01 21.12 -30.07
CA ARG A 472 -34.38 21.15 -30.61
C ARG A 472 -35.25 22.19 -29.93
N LYS A 473 -35.98 22.98 -30.72
CA LYS A 473 -36.81 24.08 -30.24
C LYS A 473 -37.93 23.61 -29.31
N GLN A 474 -38.52 22.44 -29.58
CA GLN A 474 -39.65 21.93 -28.77
C GLN A 474 -39.21 21.40 -27.39
N THR A 475 -37.93 21.01 -27.23
CA THR A 475 -37.42 20.39 -25.99
C THR A 475 -36.44 21.26 -25.22
N HIS A 476 -35.87 22.30 -25.84
CA HIS A 476 -34.82 23.15 -25.28
C HIS A 476 -35.14 23.71 -23.88
N GLU A 477 -36.38 24.17 -23.65
CA GLU A 477 -36.77 24.74 -22.34
C GLU A 477 -36.59 23.74 -21.19
N LYS A 478 -36.91 22.46 -21.44
CA LYS A 478 -36.83 21.37 -20.44
C LYS A 478 -35.46 20.66 -20.41
N ALA A 479 -34.64 20.84 -21.44
CA ALA A 479 -33.32 20.21 -21.52
C ALA A 479 -32.40 20.72 -20.41
N VAL A 480 -31.60 19.83 -19.82
CA VAL A 480 -30.61 20.22 -18.79
C VAL A 480 -29.28 20.64 -19.41
N VAL A 481 -28.87 19.99 -20.50
CA VAL A 481 -27.76 20.44 -21.35
C VAL A 481 -28.32 21.48 -22.32
N LYS A 482 -27.93 22.75 -22.16
CA LYS A 482 -28.63 23.87 -22.80
C LYS A 482 -28.26 24.12 -24.26
N MET A 483 -27.07 23.71 -24.70
CA MET A 483 -26.64 23.84 -26.10
C MET A 483 -26.82 25.29 -26.63
N LEU A 484 -26.25 26.23 -25.90
CA LEU A 484 -26.41 27.67 -26.12
C LEU A 484 -25.60 28.14 -27.36
N PRO A 485 -26.23 28.83 -28.32
CA PRO A 485 -25.51 29.42 -29.44
C PRO A 485 -24.56 30.54 -28.99
N SER A 486 -23.31 30.49 -29.42
CA SER A 486 -22.29 31.50 -29.07
C SER A 486 -22.24 32.71 -30.02
N PHE A 487 -22.95 32.64 -31.15
CA PHE A 487 -22.86 33.57 -32.29
C PHE A 487 -21.50 33.60 -33.01
N VAL A 488 -20.57 32.70 -32.67
CA VAL A 488 -19.33 32.47 -33.43
C VAL A 488 -19.60 31.44 -34.54
N ARG A 489 -19.59 31.89 -35.81
CA ARG A 489 -20.01 31.07 -36.96
C ARG A 489 -18.88 30.34 -37.70
N SER A 490 -17.63 30.71 -37.42
CA SER A 490 -16.44 30.16 -38.06
C SER A 490 -15.26 30.21 -37.10
N THR A 491 -14.34 29.25 -37.26
CA THR A 491 -13.00 29.32 -36.68
C THR A 491 -12.14 30.37 -37.40
N PRO A 492 -11.00 30.78 -36.81
CA PRO A 492 -10.12 31.77 -37.43
C PRO A 492 -9.66 31.32 -38.84
N ASP A 493 -9.63 32.25 -39.79
CA ASP A 493 -9.19 32.00 -41.18
C ASP A 493 -7.79 32.57 -41.47
N GLY A 494 -7.24 33.34 -40.53
CA GLY A 494 -5.92 33.96 -40.59
C GLY A 494 -5.90 35.34 -41.23
N THR A 495 -7.06 35.91 -41.55
CA THR A 495 -7.18 37.31 -41.97
C THR A 495 -7.26 38.28 -40.79
N GLU A 496 -7.47 37.76 -39.57
CA GLU A 496 -7.65 38.57 -38.36
C GLU A 496 -6.44 39.48 -38.10
N HIS A 497 -6.72 40.75 -37.81
CA HIS A 497 -5.70 41.77 -37.60
C HIS A 497 -6.24 42.83 -36.64
N GLY A 498 -5.40 43.27 -35.70
CA GLY A 498 -5.71 44.39 -34.83
C GLY A 498 -5.11 44.28 -33.45
N ASP A 499 -5.37 45.29 -32.62
CA ASP A 499 -5.05 45.32 -31.20
C ASP A 499 -6.36 45.25 -30.42
N PHE A 500 -6.50 44.24 -29.57
CA PHE A 500 -7.73 43.92 -28.86
C PHE A 500 -7.47 43.86 -27.36
N LEU A 501 -8.44 44.31 -26.58
CA LEU A 501 -8.51 43.98 -25.16
C LEU A 501 -9.31 42.70 -24.99
N ALA A 502 -8.97 41.91 -23.98
CA ALA A 502 -9.80 40.81 -23.54
C ALA A 502 -9.93 40.76 -22.03
N LEU A 503 -11.09 40.32 -21.55
CA LEU A 503 -11.36 40.06 -20.14
C LEU A 503 -11.58 38.56 -19.96
N ASP A 504 -10.97 37.96 -18.95
CA ASP A 504 -11.15 36.55 -18.62
C ASP A 504 -11.68 36.43 -17.18
N LEU A 505 -12.99 36.18 -17.08
CA LEU A 505 -13.71 36.05 -15.83
C LEU A 505 -14.43 34.70 -15.75
N GLY A 506 -13.86 33.78 -14.97
CA GLY A 506 -14.46 32.45 -14.77
C GLY A 506 -14.15 31.74 -13.46
N GLY A 507 -13.35 32.37 -12.59
CA GLY A 507 -12.93 31.87 -11.28
C GLY A 507 -12.41 33.00 -10.40
N THR A 508 -11.59 32.70 -9.40
CA THR A 508 -11.06 33.70 -8.44
C THR A 508 -10.00 34.63 -9.05
N ASN A 509 -9.34 34.18 -10.12
CA ASN A 509 -8.33 34.95 -10.84
C ASN A 509 -8.98 35.56 -12.08
N PHE A 510 -9.26 36.85 -12.01
CA PHE A 510 -9.70 37.65 -13.14
C PHE A 510 -8.49 38.14 -13.93
N ARG A 511 -8.56 38.20 -15.26
CA ARG A 511 -7.46 38.73 -16.07
C ARG A 511 -7.95 39.78 -17.05
N VAL A 512 -7.11 40.79 -17.22
CA VAL A 512 -7.21 41.76 -18.32
C VAL A 512 -6.03 41.52 -19.25
N LEU A 513 -6.30 41.47 -20.56
CA LEU A 513 -5.32 41.13 -21.58
C LEU A 513 -5.30 42.20 -22.69
N LEU A 514 -4.12 42.41 -23.26
CA LEU A 514 -3.91 43.08 -24.53
C LEU A 514 -3.39 42.03 -25.52
N VAL A 515 -4.10 41.84 -26.63
CA VAL A 515 -3.79 40.87 -27.68
C VAL A 515 -3.57 41.62 -28.98
N LYS A 516 -2.35 41.57 -29.52
CA LYS A 516 -1.99 42.16 -30.81
C LYS A 516 -1.85 41.06 -31.85
N ILE A 517 -2.76 41.05 -32.81
CA ILE A 517 -2.79 40.08 -33.91
C ILE A 517 -2.31 40.80 -35.18
N ARG A 518 -1.35 40.19 -35.87
CA ARG A 518 -0.88 40.67 -37.18
C ARG A 518 -1.03 39.56 -38.21
N SER A 519 -1.88 39.81 -39.21
CA SER A 519 -1.98 39.02 -40.42
C SER A 519 -0.90 39.41 -41.45
N GLY A 520 -0.48 38.47 -42.30
CA GLY A 520 0.55 38.67 -43.32
C GLY A 520 1.38 37.42 -43.61
N LYS A 521 2.56 37.57 -44.25
CA LYS A 521 3.46 36.44 -44.57
C LYS A 521 3.97 35.68 -43.34
N LYS A 522 4.01 36.35 -42.18
CA LYS A 522 4.25 35.74 -40.88
C LYS A 522 3.10 36.13 -39.97
N ARG A 523 2.29 35.16 -39.57
CA ARG A 523 1.27 35.34 -38.54
C ARG A 523 1.98 35.51 -37.21
N THR A 524 1.63 36.54 -36.45
CA THR A 524 2.18 36.76 -35.12
C THR A 524 1.09 37.21 -34.16
N VAL A 525 1.08 36.63 -32.97
CA VAL A 525 0.23 37.02 -31.85
C VAL A 525 1.12 37.43 -30.68
N GLU A 526 0.99 38.66 -30.22
CA GLU A 526 1.65 39.16 -29.02
C GLU A 526 0.60 39.36 -27.93
N MET A 527 0.83 38.81 -26.74
CA MET A 527 -0.11 38.86 -25.63
C MET A 527 0.55 39.40 -24.37
N HIS A 528 -0.10 40.38 -23.75
CA HIS A 528 0.21 40.88 -22.41
C HIS A 528 -1.00 40.68 -21.52
N ASN A 529 -0.81 40.32 -20.26
CA ASN A 529 -1.90 40.18 -19.31
C ASN A 529 -1.48 40.56 -17.89
N LYS A 530 -2.48 40.89 -17.07
CA LYS A 530 -2.32 41.07 -15.62
C LYS A 530 -3.46 40.36 -14.89
N ILE A 531 -3.12 39.67 -13.81
CA ILE A 531 -4.07 38.95 -12.97
C ILE A 531 -4.52 39.86 -11.84
N TYR A 532 -5.82 39.85 -11.58
CA TYR A 532 -6.48 40.58 -10.51
C TYR A 532 -7.27 39.60 -9.65
N ALA A 533 -7.18 39.76 -8.33
CA ALA A 533 -8.03 39.04 -7.41
C ALA A 533 -9.42 39.69 -7.37
N ILE A 534 -10.47 38.86 -7.31
CA ILE A 534 -11.80 39.32 -6.92
C ILE A 534 -12.06 38.84 -5.50
N PRO A 535 -12.12 39.76 -4.51
CA PRO A 535 -12.45 39.43 -3.14
C PRO A 535 -13.80 38.71 -3.05
N ILE A 536 -13.95 37.77 -2.10
CA ILE A 536 -15.16 36.96 -1.97
C ILE A 536 -16.38 37.83 -1.65
N GLU A 537 -16.17 38.94 -0.94
CA GLU A 537 -17.19 39.92 -0.61
C GLU A 537 -17.74 40.59 -1.87
N ILE A 538 -16.91 40.77 -2.90
CA ILE A 538 -17.31 41.31 -4.21
C ILE A 538 -17.95 40.20 -5.07
N MET A 539 -17.39 38.99 -5.07
CA MET A 539 -17.98 37.85 -5.80
C MET A 539 -19.41 37.52 -5.36
N GLN A 540 -19.74 37.83 -4.11
CA GLN A 540 -21.04 37.59 -3.48
C GLN A 540 -21.79 38.88 -3.09
N GLY A 541 -21.27 40.05 -3.50
CA GLY A 541 -21.85 41.36 -3.21
C GLY A 541 -22.95 41.73 -4.20
N THR A 542 -22.98 42.99 -4.62
CA THR A 542 -23.89 43.46 -5.68
C THR A 542 -23.25 43.36 -7.07
N GLY A 543 -24.08 43.27 -8.10
CA GLY A 543 -23.61 43.32 -9.48
C GLY A 543 -22.88 44.62 -9.80
N GLU A 544 -23.37 45.74 -9.27
CA GLU A 544 -22.71 47.05 -9.42
C GLU A 544 -21.26 47.02 -8.89
N GLU A 545 -21.05 46.56 -7.64
CA GLU A 545 -19.71 46.44 -7.04
C GLU A 545 -18.80 45.50 -7.83
N LEU A 546 -19.33 44.36 -8.31
CA LEU A 546 -18.56 43.41 -9.11
C LEU A 546 -18.05 44.03 -10.41
N PHE A 547 -18.93 44.69 -11.16
CA PHE A 547 -18.55 45.29 -12.44
C PHE A 547 -17.72 46.56 -12.26
N ASP A 548 -17.92 47.34 -11.19
CA ASP A 548 -17.06 48.48 -10.85
C ASP A 548 -15.64 48.02 -10.51
N HIS A 549 -15.49 46.90 -9.77
CA HIS A 549 -14.19 46.29 -9.51
C HIS A 549 -13.50 45.83 -10.80
N ILE A 550 -14.24 45.19 -11.71
CA ILE A 550 -13.74 44.77 -13.03
C ILE A 550 -13.22 45.98 -13.81
N VAL A 551 -14.00 47.06 -13.91
CA VAL A 551 -13.60 48.28 -14.61
C VAL A 551 -12.41 48.96 -13.93
N SER A 552 -12.26 48.84 -12.61
CA SER A 552 -11.07 49.28 -11.89
C SER A 552 -9.80 48.54 -12.28
N CYS A 553 -9.90 47.23 -12.40
CA CYS A 553 -8.81 46.40 -12.88
C CYS A 553 -8.46 46.75 -14.35
N ILE A 554 -9.46 47.03 -15.19
CA ILE A 554 -9.23 47.49 -16.57
C ILE A 554 -8.48 48.82 -16.59
N SER A 555 -8.91 49.82 -15.79
CA SER A 555 -8.25 51.13 -15.72
C SER A 555 -6.76 50.99 -15.36
N ASP A 556 -6.47 50.21 -14.31
CA ASP A 556 -5.10 49.92 -13.88
C ASP A 556 -4.29 49.18 -14.96
N PHE A 557 -4.90 48.25 -15.70
CA PHE A 557 -4.22 47.54 -16.78
C PHE A 557 -3.88 48.47 -17.97
N LEU A 558 -4.79 49.38 -18.33
CA LEU A 558 -4.56 50.35 -19.40
C LEU A 558 -3.42 51.32 -19.05
N ASP A 559 -3.35 51.75 -17.78
CA ASP A 559 -2.23 52.54 -17.27
C ASP A 559 -0.92 51.74 -17.29
N TYR A 560 -0.97 50.48 -16.84
CA TYR A 560 0.19 49.57 -16.84
C TYR A 560 0.76 49.32 -18.24
N MET A 561 -0.10 49.22 -19.25
CA MET A 561 0.28 49.03 -20.65
C MET A 561 0.61 50.33 -21.38
N GLY A 562 0.32 51.50 -20.78
CA GLY A 562 0.53 52.81 -21.40
C GLY A 562 -0.40 53.08 -22.59
N ILE A 563 -1.62 52.54 -22.57
CA ILE A 563 -2.59 52.61 -23.69
C ILE A 563 -3.93 53.23 -23.27
N LYS A 564 -3.96 53.98 -22.17
CA LYS A 564 -5.17 54.68 -21.74
C LYS A 564 -5.48 55.84 -22.70
N GLY A 565 -6.68 55.86 -23.28
CA GLY A 565 -7.14 56.92 -24.18
C GLY A 565 -7.90 56.41 -25.42
N PRO A 566 -7.28 55.60 -26.30
CA PRO A 566 -7.97 55.05 -27.48
C PRO A 566 -9.16 54.16 -27.09
N ARG A 567 -10.29 54.33 -27.81
CA ARG A 567 -11.41 53.39 -27.70
C ARG A 567 -11.04 52.07 -28.39
N MET A 568 -10.70 51.07 -27.59
CA MET A 568 -10.25 49.76 -28.08
C MET A 568 -11.40 48.74 -28.12
N PRO A 569 -11.39 47.81 -29.11
CA PRO A 569 -12.31 46.68 -29.13
C PRO A 569 -11.98 45.70 -28.02
N LEU A 570 -13.00 45.22 -27.33
CA LEU A 570 -12.90 44.34 -26.17
C LEU A 570 -13.75 43.06 -26.37
N GLY A 571 -13.10 41.91 -26.23
CA GLY A 571 -13.75 40.61 -26.07
C GLY A 571 -13.91 40.25 -24.60
N PHE A 572 -15.12 39.98 -24.16
CA PHE A 572 -15.41 39.64 -22.77
C PHE A 572 -15.61 38.13 -22.62
N THR A 573 -14.56 37.40 -22.23
CA THR A 573 -14.68 36.01 -21.80
C THR A 573 -15.34 35.94 -20.42
N PHE A 574 -16.59 35.52 -20.41
CA PHE A 574 -17.44 35.41 -19.24
C PHE A 574 -17.92 33.96 -19.10
N SER A 575 -17.25 33.19 -18.24
CA SER A 575 -17.38 31.74 -18.16
C SER A 575 -18.60 31.29 -17.35
N PHE A 576 -19.78 31.82 -17.64
CA PHE A 576 -21.03 31.43 -17.00
C PHE A 576 -22.11 31.17 -18.05
N PRO A 577 -23.16 30.42 -17.70
CA PRO A 577 -24.28 30.18 -18.62
C PRO A 577 -24.95 31.49 -19.03
N CYS A 578 -24.75 31.90 -20.28
CA CYS A 578 -25.35 33.11 -20.86
C CYS A 578 -26.27 32.75 -22.02
N LYS A 579 -27.51 33.22 -21.97
CA LYS A 579 -28.40 33.23 -23.13
C LYS A 579 -28.01 34.39 -24.02
N GLN A 580 -27.23 34.11 -25.06
CA GLN A 580 -26.85 35.12 -26.04
C GLN A 580 -28.02 35.38 -27.01
N THR A 581 -28.22 36.65 -27.34
CA THR A 581 -29.12 37.09 -28.41
C THR A 581 -28.34 37.63 -29.61
N SER A 582 -27.07 37.96 -29.40
CA SER A 582 -26.09 38.40 -30.40
C SER A 582 -24.68 38.13 -29.85
N LEU A 583 -23.65 38.41 -30.64
CA LEU A 583 -22.27 38.21 -30.20
C LEU A 583 -21.90 39.13 -29.02
N ASP A 584 -22.43 40.35 -28.97
CA ASP A 584 -22.12 41.38 -27.97
C ASP A 584 -23.16 41.54 -26.85
N ALA A 585 -24.14 40.63 -26.77
CA ALA A 585 -25.16 40.62 -25.71
C ALA A 585 -25.38 39.21 -25.15
N GLY A 586 -25.30 39.09 -23.82
CA GLY A 586 -25.37 37.81 -23.11
C GLY A 586 -26.11 37.96 -21.78
N ILE A 587 -27.33 37.42 -21.72
CA ILE A 587 -28.13 37.44 -20.49
C ILE A 587 -27.65 36.32 -19.57
N LEU A 588 -27.16 36.65 -18.37
CA LEU A 588 -26.75 35.65 -17.39
C LEU A 588 -27.96 34.81 -16.94
N ILE A 589 -27.90 33.50 -17.16
CA ILE A 589 -28.98 32.56 -16.80
C ILE A 589 -28.92 32.21 -15.32
N THR A 590 -27.73 31.86 -14.83
CA THR A 590 -27.52 31.47 -13.44
C THR A 590 -26.03 31.53 -13.09
N TRP A 591 -25.73 31.82 -11.83
CA TRP A 591 -24.35 31.77 -11.35
C TRP A 591 -23.87 30.35 -11.10
N THR A 592 -22.58 30.13 -11.31
CA THR A 592 -21.87 28.88 -11.00
C THR A 592 -20.55 29.20 -10.28
N LYS A 593 -19.77 28.17 -9.89
CA LYS A 593 -18.36 28.33 -9.44
C LYS A 593 -18.13 29.31 -8.28
N GLY A 594 -19.12 29.50 -7.41
CA GLY A 594 -19.01 30.29 -6.17
C GLY A 594 -19.41 31.77 -6.28
N PHE A 595 -19.70 32.28 -7.47
CA PHE A 595 -20.26 33.62 -7.66
C PHE A 595 -21.72 33.68 -7.21
N LYS A 596 -22.13 34.82 -6.62
CA LYS A 596 -23.51 35.07 -6.18
C LYS A 596 -23.92 36.55 -6.24
N ALA A 597 -23.17 37.40 -6.96
CA ALA A 597 -23.47 38.82 -7.03
C ALA A 597 -24.93 39.08 -7.43
N THR A 598 -25.64 39.90 -6.66
CA THR A 598 -27.06 40.22 -6.88
C THR A 598 -27.24 41.06 -8.14
N ASP A 599 -28.45 41.09 -8.69
CA ASP A 599 -28.80 41.94 -9.84
C ASP A 599 -27.99 41.69 -11.12
N CYS A 600 -27.30 40.55 -11.20
CA CYS A 600 -26.63 40.07 -12.41
C CYS A 600 -27.50 39.07 -13.19
N VAL A 601 -28.15 38.14 -12.49
CA VAL A 601 -28.97 37.09 -13.14
C VAL A 601 -30.16 37.75 -13.84
N GLY A 602 -30.41 37.35 -15.09
CA GLY A 602 -31.44 37.94 -15.94
C GLY A 602 -31.03 39.25 -16.62
N HIS A 603 -29.84 39.78 -16.32
CA HIS A 603 -29.30 40.99 -16.95
C HIS A 603 -28.25 40.65 -18.02
N ASP A 604 -28.13 41.54 -19.01
CA ASP A 604 -27.08 41.45 -20.03
C ASP A 604 -25.74 41.93 -19.45
N VAL A 605 -24.76 41.02 -19.38
CA VAL A 605 -23.45 41.29 -18.77
C VAL A 605 -22.62 42.28 -19.56
N ALA A 606 -22.85 42.41 -20.88
CA ALA A 606 -22.22 43.45 -21.67
C ALA A 606 -22.76 44.83 -21.29
N THR A 607 -24.08 44.92 -21.04
CA THR A 607 -24.71 46.14 -20.54
C THR A 607 -24.22 46.50 -19.15
N LEU A 608 -24.14 45.55 -18.21
CA LEU A 608 -23.57 45.78 -16.87
C LEU A 608 -22.13 46.30 -16.94
N LEU A 609 -21.30 45.74 -17.82
CA LEU A 609 -19.94 46.22 -18.05
C LEU A 609 -19.91 47.62 -18.65
N ARG A 610 -20.73 47.90 -19.67
CA ARG A 610 -20.85 49.23 -20.30
C ARG A 610 -21.30 50.28 -19.28
N ASP A 611 -22.23 49.95 -18.40
CA ASP A 611 -22.71 50.86 -17.37
C ASP A 611 -21.64 51.16 -16.32
N ALA A 612 -20.83 50.16 -15.93
CA ALA A 612 -19.69 50.37 -15.04
C ALA A 612 -18.59 51.24 -15.68
N ILE A 613 -18.33 51.06 -16.98
CA ILE A 613 -17.40 51.91 -17.73
C ILE A 613 -17.91 53.37 -17.73
N LYS A 614 -19.21 53.56 -18.01
CA LYS A 614 -19.84 54.89 -17.96
C LYS A 614 -19.79 55.52 -16.58
N ARG A 615 -20.09 54.77 -15.51
CA ARG A 615 -20.02 55.28 -14.12
C ARG A 615 -18.63 55.81 -13.76
N ARG A 616 -17.57 55.22 -14.33
CA ARG A 616 -16.19 55.62 -14.04
C ARG A 616 -15.76 56.90 -14.77
N GLU A 617 -16.31 57.20 -15.94
CA GLU A 617 -16.00 58.40 -16.76
C GLU A 617 -14.49 58.64 -17.05
N GLU A 618 -13.64 57.61 -16.97
CA GLU A 618 -12.18 57.74 -17.15
C GLU A 618 -11.69 57.33 -18.54
N PHE A 619 -12.37 56.39 -19.20
CA PHE A 619 -12.00 55.82 -20.50
C PHE A 619 -13.26 55.24 -21.18
N ASP A 620 -13.17 54.96 -22.48
CA ASP A 620 -14.24 54.33 -23.25
C ASP A 620 -13.73 53.09 -23.98
N LEU A 621 -14.58 52.07 -24.12
CA LEU A 621 -14.24 50.79 -24.75
C LEU A 621 -15.38 50.31 -25.65
N ASP A 622 -15.01 49.58 -26.69
CA ASP A 622 -15.98 48.95 -27.58
C ASP A 622 -16.15 47.47 -27.23
N VAL A 623 -17.15 47.14 -26.42
CA VAL A 623 -17.46 45.74 -26.06
C VAL A 623 -18.12 45.06 -27.26
N VAL A 624 -17.32 44.29 -28.01
CA VAL A 624 -17.71 43.67 -29.30
C VAL A 624 -18.19 42.23 -29.17
N ALA A 625 -17.87 41.55 -28.07
CA ALA A 625 -18.25 40.17 -27.86
C ALA A 625 -18.35 39.79 -26.38
N VAL A 626 -19.31 38.93 -26.06
CA VAL A 626 -19.35 38.12 -24.83
C VAL A 626 -19.13 36.67 -25.22
N VAL A 627 -18.15 36.01 -24.62
CA VAL A 627 -17.64 34.70 -25.06
C VAL A 627 -17.54 33.76 -23.87
N ASN A 628 -17.86 32.49 -24.02
CA ASN A 628 -17.57 31.48 -23.00
C ASN A 628 -16.11 31.01 -23.08
N ASP A 629 -15.49 30.66 -21.95
CA ASP A 629 -14.08 30.19 -21.93
C ASP A 629 -13.83 28.97 -22.82
N THR A 630 -14.78 28.04 -22.91
CA THR A 630 -14.70 26.90 -23.83
C THR A 630 -14.53 27.36 -25.28
N VAL A 631 -15.35 28.33 -25.72
CA VAL A 631 -15.33 28.90 -27.07
C VAL A 631 -14.02 29.65 -27.31
N GLY A 632 -13.58 30.48 -26.36
CA GLY A 632 -12.28 31.16 -26.44
C GLY A 632 -11.11 30.19 -26.56
N THR A 633 -11.15 29.08 -25.80
CA THR A 633 -10.12 28.02 -25.84
C THR A 633 -10.11 27.28 -27.17
N MET A 634 -11.29 26.94 -27.71
CA MET A 634 -11.42 26.35 -29.04
C MET A 634 -10.84 27.27 -30.11
N MET A 635 -11.20 28.56 -30.08
CA MET A 635 -10.74 29.54 -31.06
C MET A 635 -9.23 29.78 -30.97
N THR A 636 -8.68 29.80 -29.76
CA THR A 636 -7.23 29.92 -29.54
C THR A 636 -6.48 28.74 -30.17
N CYS A 637 -6.97 27.51 -29.97
CA CYS A 637 -6.36 26.34 -30.59
C CYS A 637 -6.57 26.31 -32.10
N ALA A 638 -7.75 26.71 -32.58
CA ALA A 638 -8.09 26.73 -34.01
C ALA A 638 -7.32 27.77 -34.83
N TYR A 639 -6.74 28.78 -34.16
CA TYR A 639 -5.86 29.76 -34.81
C TYR A 639 -4.61 29.11 -35.43
N GLU A 640 -4.06 28.10 -34.75
CA GLU A 640 -2.89 27.34 -35.23
C GLU A 640 -3.28 26.00 -35.87
N GLU A 641 -4.34 25.35 -35.38
CA GLU A 641 -4.77 24.02 -35.81
C GLU A 641 -6.15 24.04 -36.49
N PRO A 642 -6.23 24.04 -37.84
CA PRO A 642 -7.50 24.14 -38.57
C PRO A 642 -8.48 22.98 -38.31
N THR A 643 -7.98 21.87 -37.76
CA THR A 643 -8.80 20.70 -37.37
C THR A 643 -9.48 20.87 -36.01
N CYS A 644 -9.19 21.97 -35.29
CA CYS A 644 -9.77 22.22 -33.98
C CYS A 644 -11.19 22.78 -34.12
N GLU A 645 -12.16 21.97 -33.70
CA GLU A 645 -13.58 22.31 -33.76
C GLU A 645 -14.30 22.02 -32.44
N VAL A 646 -13.52 21.76 -31.39
CA VAL A 646 -14.02 21.45 -30.05
C VAL A 646 -13.16 22.18 -29.01
N GLY A 647 -13.81 22.77 -28.02
CA GLY A 647 -13.18 23.35 -26.84
C GLY A 647 -13.56 22.57 -25.59
N LEU A 648 -12.61 22.38 -24.67
CA LEU A 648 -12.80 21.68 -23.41
C LEU A 648 -12.15 22.46 -22.27
N ILE A 649 -12.91 22.65 -21.19
CA ILE A 649 -12.40 23.19 -19.92
C ILE A 649 -12.52 22.11 -18.85
N VAL A 650 -11.43 21.81 -18.15
CA VAL A 650 -11.41 20.97 -16.94
C VAL A 650 -10.53 21.64 -15.88
N GLY A 651 -11.11 22.59 -15.17
CA GLY A 651 -10.46 23.44 -14.17
C GLY A 651 -11.27 23.50 -12.88
N THR A 652 -11.62 24.70 -12.41
CA THR A 652 -12.55 24.90 -11.29
C THR A 652 -13.93 24.31 -11.62
N GLY A 653 -14.42 24.57 -12.84
CA GLY A 653 -15.57 23.90 -13.43
C GLY A 653 -15.18 22.98 -14.59
N SER A 654 -16.18 22.40 -15.25
CA SER A 654 -16.00 21.60 -16.44
C SER A 654 -17.07 21.92 -17.47
N ASN A 655 -16.65 22.28 -18.69
CA ASN A 655 -17.56 22.58 -19.80
C ASN A 655 -16.93 22.21 -21.15
N ALA A 656 -17.75 22.10 -22.20
CA ALA A 656 -17.28 21.92 -23.58
C ALA A 656 -18.10 22.74 -24.57
N CYS A 657 -17.48 23.03 -25.72
CA CYS A 657 -18.13 23.61 -26.88
C CYS A 657 -17.69 22.90 -28.16
N TYR A 658 -18.47 23.04 -29.24
CA TYR A 658 -18.07 22.54 -30.55
C TYR A 658 -18.79 23.24 -31.70
N MET A 659 -18.26 23.10 -32.91
CA MET A 659 -18.91 23.58 -34.14
C MET A 659 -20.07 22.66 -34.57
N GLU A 660 -21.30 23.17 -34.48
CA GLU A 660 -22.53 22.52 -34.92
C GLU A 660 -23.01 23.06 -36.27
N GLU A 661 -23.72 22.24 -37.04
CA GLU A 661 -24.33 22.64 -38.30
C GLU A 661 -25.58 23.50 -38.03
N MET A 662 -25.73 24.64 -38.72
CA MET A 662 -26.84 25.59 -38.46
C MET A 662 -28.23 24.95 -38.57
N LYS A 663 -28.42 24.02 -39.53
CA LYS A 663 -29.65 23.22 -39.68
C LYS A 663 -30.08 22.44 -38.42
N ASN A 664 -29.15 22.18 -37.50
CA ASN A 664 -29.41 21.49 -36.24
C ASN A 664 -29.70 22.46 -35.08
N VAL A 665 -29.45 23.76 -35.24
CA VAL A 665 -29.58 24.79 -34.21
C VAL A 665 -30.96 25.46 -34.32
N GLU A 666 -32.03 24.71 -34.01
CA GLU A 666 -33.43 25.15 -34.22
C GLU A 666 -33.84 26.38 -33.39
N MET A 667 -33.00 26.79 -32.44
CA MET A 667 -33.20 27.99 -31.62
C MET A 667 -32.90 29.31 -32.37
N LEU A 668 -32.20 29.23 -33.50
CA LEU A 668 -31.89 30.37 -34.37
C LEU A 668 -32.51 30.15 -35.76
N GLU A 669 -32.83 31.24 -36.44
CA GLU A 669 -33.27 31.17 -37.84
C GLU A 669 -32.08 31.03 -38.79
N GLY A 670 -32.25 30.18 -39.81
CA GLY A 670 -31.29 29.96 -40.89
C GLY A 670 -30.58 28.60 -40.80
N ASP A 671 -30.47 27.92 -41.95
CA ASP A 671 -29.91 26.56 -42.03
C ASP A 671 -28.49 26.52 -42.62
N GLU A 672 -27.98 27.66 -43.09
CA GLU A 672 -26.69 27.76 -43.79
C GLU A 672 -25.52 28.05 -42.82
N GLY A 673 -24.43 27.30 -43.02
CA GLY A 673 -23.19 27.49 -42.26
C GLY A 673 -23.18 26.74 -40.93
N ARG A 674 -22.36 27.22 -39.99
CA ARG A 674 -22.11 26.57 -38.70
C ARG A 674 -22.20 27.58 -37.56
N MET A 675 -22.31 27.05 -36.35
CA MET A 675 -22.37 27.81 -35.11
C MET A 675 -21.59 27.07 -34.03
N CYS A 676 -20.71 27.76 -33.32
CA CYS A 676 -20.14 27.20 -32.11
C CYS A 676 -21.21 27.16 -31.01
N ILE A 677 -21.42 25.98 -30.43
CA ILE A 677 -22.36 25.73 -29.35
C ILE A 677 -21.61 25.62 -28.04
N ASN A 678 -21.95 26.46 -27.07
CA ASN A 678 -21.60 26.27 -25.68
C ASN A 678 -22.57 25.27 -25.05
N MET A 679 -22.10 24.08 -24.69
CA MET A 679 -23.00 23.01 -24.23
C MET A 679 -23.62 23.30 -22.86
N GLU A 680 -22.89 23.97 -21.98
CA GLU A 680 -23.15 24.01 -20.53
C GLU A 680 -23.36 22.58 -19.98
N TRP A 681 -22.46 21.68 -20.34
CA TRP A 681 -22.62 20.24 -20.10
C TRP A 681 -22.58 19.85 -18.62
N GLY A 682 -22.21 20.80 -17.74
CA GLY A 682 -22.04 20.54 -16.32
C GLY A 682 -23.34 20.14 -15.65
N ALA A 683 -24.47 20.63 -16.19
CA ALA A 683 -25.84 20.32 -15.78
C ALA A 683 -26.33 18.94 -16.25
N PHE A 684 -25.54 18.19 -17.01
CA PHE A 684 -25.88 16.81 -17.36
C PHE A 684 -26.12 15.98 -16.08
N GLY A 685 -27.21 15.20 -16.06
CA GLY A 685 -27.64 14.46 -14.87
C GLY A 685 -28.51 15.23 -13.87
N ASP A 686 -28.73 16.55 -14.04
CA ASP A 686 -29.62 17.36 -13.17
C ASP A 686 -31.08 16.89 -13.21
N ASN A 687 -31.48 16.21 -14.28
CA ASN A 687 -32.79 15.55 -14.43
C ASN A 687 -32.82 14.11 -13.89
N GLY A 688 -31.73 13.63 -13.31
CA GLY A 688 -31.61 12.29 -12.73
C GLY A 688 -31.07 11.22 -13.68
N CYS A 689 -30.73 11.55 -14.94
CA CYS A 689 -30.24 10.56 -15.91
C CYS A 689 -28.86 9.95 -15.57
N LEU A 690 -28.19 10.42 -14.51
CA LEU A 690 -26.94 9.87 -13.97
C LEU A 690 -27.09 9.33 -12.54
N ASP A 691 -28.30 9.27 -11.98
CA ASP A 691 -28.49 8.89 -10.57
C ASP A 691 -28.11 7.42 -10.29
N ASP A 692 -28.03 6.58 -11.32
CA ASP A 692 -27.57 5.19 -11.26
C ASP A 692 -26.05 5.04 -11.03
N ILE A 693 -25.26 6.04 -11.42
CA ILE A 693 -23.79 6.04 -11.24
C ILE A 693 -23.32 7.01 -10.15
N ARG A 694 -24.21 7.86 -9.62
CA ARG A 694 -23.90 8.76 -8.51
C ARG A 694 -23.84 7.99 -7.19
N THR A 695 -22.71 8.13 -6.51
CA THR A 695 -22.47 7.50 -5.21
C THR A 695 -23.12 8.29 -4.08
N LEU A 696 -23.09 7.72 -2.86
CA LEU A 696 -23.43 8.44 -1.64
C LEU A 696 -22.58 9.73 -1.50
N TYR A 697 -21.29 9.66 -1.82
CA TYR A 697 -20.37 10.78 -1.66
C TYR A 697 -20.65 11.90 -2.66
N ASP A 698 -21.06 11.57 -3.89
CA ASP A 698 -21.48 12.57 -4.89
C ASP A 698 -22.75 13.31 -4.44
N ARG A 699 -23.69 12.59 -3.81
CA ARG A 699 -24.90 13.19 -3.23
C ARG A 699 -24.59 14.11 -2.07
N LEU A 700 -23.67 13.73 -1.17
CA LEU A 700 -23.22 14.59 -0.07
C LEU A 700 -22.55 15.87 -0.61
N VAL A 701 -21.66 15.75 -1.59
CA VAL A 701 -21.02 16.92 -2.20
C VAL A 701 -22.06 17.86 -2.84
N ASP A 702 -23.06 17.30 -3.51
CA ASP A 702 -24.17 18.06 -4.10
C ASP A 702 -25.02 18.76 -3.03
N GLU A 703 -25.48 18.04 -2.01
CA GLU A 703 -26.32 18.54 -0.91
C GLU A 703 -25.68 19.73 -0.17
N TYR A 704 -24.38 19.62 0.14
CA TYR A 704 -23.65 20.69 0.83
C TYR A 704 -23.07 21.74 -0.11
N SER A 705 -23.25 21.64 -1.43
CA SER A 705 -22.79 22.66 -2.38
C SER A 705 -23.63 23.93 -2.33
N LEU A 706 -23.12 25.01 -2.92
CA LEU A 706 -23.85 26.28 -3.04
C LEU A 706 -25.06 26.20 -3.99
N ASN A 707 -25.10 25.18 -4.84
CA ASN A 707 -26.07 24.96 -5.92
C ASN A 707 -26.58 23.51 -5.91
N ALA A 708 -27.16 23.10 -4.78
CA ALA A 708 -27.67 21.73 -4.60
C ALA A 708 -28.67 21.35 -5.70
N GLY A 709 -28.53 20.13 -6.22
CA GLY A 709 -29.35 19.59 -7.31
C GLY A 709 -28.96 20.08 -8.70
N LYS A 710 -27.92 20.91 -8.82
CA LYS A 710 -27.41 21.45 -10.10
C LYS A 710 -25.98 21.02 -10.37
N GLN A 711 -25.56 21.09 -11.63
CA GLN A 711 -24.19 20.84 -12.06
C GLN A 711 -23.69 19.43 -11.68
N ARG A 712 -24.57 18.42 -11.68
CA ARG A 712 -24.24 17.10 -11.14
C ARG A 712 -23.10 16.41 -11.88
N PHE A 713 -23.00 16.56 -13.20
CA PHE A 713 -21.89 16.02 -13.98
C PHE A 713 -20.57 16.76 -13.72
N GLU A 714 -20.61 18.09 -13.67
CA GLU A 714 -19.44 18.92 -13.34
C GLU A 714 -18.88 18.60 -11.95
N LYS A 715 -19.76 18.33 -10.97
CA LYS A 715 -19.40 17.93 -9.60
C LYS A 715 -18.65 16.60 -9.51
N MET A 716 -18.78 15.72 -10.51
CA MET A 716 -18.05 14.46 -10.59
C MET A 716 -16.72 14.56 -11.36
N ILE A 717 -16.39 15.73 -11.92
CA ILE A 717 -15.26 15.90 -12.85
C ILE A 717 -14.30 17.00 -12.42
N SER A 718 -14.81 18.17 -12.02
CA SER A 718 -14.00 19.38 -11.92
C SER A 718 -13.26 19.54 -10.60
N GLY A 719 -12.16 20.30 -10.63
CA GLY A 719 -11.22 20.47 -9.54
C GLY A 719 -11.80 21.09 -8.28
N MET A 720 -12.92 21.82 -8.37
CA MET A 720 -13.63 22.36 -7.20
C MET A 720 -14.26 21.27 -6.32
N TYR A 721 -14.61 20.12 -6.89
CA TYR A 721 -15.44 19.11 -6.20
C TYR A 721 -14.72 17.78 -5.97
N LEU A 722 -13.73 17.40 -6.78
CA LEU A 722 -13.01 16.13 -6.58
C LEU A 722 -12.41 16.02 -5.18
N GLY A 723 -11.84 17.11 -4.66
CA GLY A 723 -11.29 17.17 -3.31
C GLY A 723 -12.35 16.96 -2.22
N GLU A 724 -13.58 17.42 -2.43
CA GLU A 724 -14.67 17.22 -1.49
C GLU A 724 -15.22 15.79 -1.53
N ILE A 725 -15.23 15.13 -2.71
CA ILE A 725 -15.57 13.71 -2.81
C ILE A 725 -14.55 12.89 -2.00
N VAL A 726 -13.25 13.13 -2.24
CA VAL A 726 -12.15 12.51 -1.47
C VAL A 726 -12.34 12.76 0.02
N ARG A 727 -12.49 14.03 0.45
CA ARG A 727 -12.65 14.39 1.86
C ARG A 727 -13.81 13.64 2.54
N ASN A 728 -14.96 13.50 1.88
CA ASN A 728 -16.10 12.77 2.43
C ASN A 728 -15.85 11.25 2.55
N ILE A 729 -15.14 10.64 1.59
CA ILE A 729 -14.71 9.23 1.70
C ILE A 729 -13.76 9.06 2.88
N LEU A 730 -12.77 9.96 3.03
CA LEU A 730 -11.81 9.91 4.13
C LEU A 730 -12.49 10.09 5.50
N ILE A 731 -13.51 10.95 5.61
CA ILE A 731 -14.33 11.07 6.82
C ILE A 731 -15.03 9.74 7.15
N ASP A 732 -15.63 9.09 6.16
CA ASP A 732 -16.32 7.81 6.37
C ASP A 732 -15.34 6.70 6.78
N PHE A 733 -14.19 6.59 6.10
CA PHE A 733 -13.14 5.65 6.47
C PHE A 733 -12.54 5.93 7.86
N THR A 734 -12.42 7.20 8.24
CA THR A 734 -12.01 7.56 9.61
C THR A 734 -13.07 7.14 10.62
N LYS A 735 -14.36 7.38 10.37
CA LYS A 735 -15.46 6.91 11.26
C LYS A 735 -15.46 5.40 11.46
N LYS A 736 -15.14 4.64 10.40
CA LYS A 736 -15.03 3.18 10.43
C LYS A 736 -13.73 2.68 11.09
N GLY A 737 -12.82 3.59 11.48
CA GLY A 737 -11.55 3.27 12.14
C GLY A 737 -10.44 2.85 11.18
N PHE A 738 -10.61 3.06 9.87
CA PHE A 738 -9.65 2.61 8.85
C PHE A 738 -8.50 3.58 8.62
N LEU A 739 -8.70 4.85 8.96
CA LEU A 739 -7.75 5.94 8.76
C LEU A 739 -7.58 6.75 10.04
N PHE A 740 -6.40 7.36 10.19
CA PHE A 740 -6.10 8.40 11.17
C PHE A 740 -6.46 7.99 12.61
N ARG A 741 -6.30 6.70 12.92
CA ARG A 741 -6.64 6.11 14.24
C ARG A 741 -8.10 6.35 14.66
N GLY A 742 -9.00 6.52 13.69
CA GLY A 742 -10.41 6.81 13.94
C GLY A 742 -10.72 8.24 14.35
N GLN A 743 -9.75 9.16 14.31
CA GLN A 743 -9.90 10.53 14.79
C GLN A 743 -10.19 11.51 13.66
N ILE A 744 -11.41 12.05 13.63
CA ILE A 744 -11.79 13.10 12.67
C ILE A 744 -11.25 14.44 13.16
N SER A 745 -10.14 14.89 12.59
CA SER A 745 -9.52 16.18 12.91
C SER A 745 -10.30 17.38 12.34
N GLU A 746 -10.12 18.57 12.93
CA GLU A 746 -10.70 19.81 12.40
C GLU A 746 -10.24 20.12 10.96
N PRO A 747 -8.96 19.92 10.58
CA PRO A 747 -8.55 20.01 9.19
C PRO A 747 -9.35 19.08 8.26
N LEU A 748 -9.62 17.83 8.64
CA LEU A 748 -10.40 16.91 7.81
C LEU A 748 -11.87 17.36 7.64
N LYS A 749 -12.43 18.09 8.61
CA LYS A 749 -13.76 18.70 8.50
C LYS A 749 -13.77 19.95 7.61
N THR A 750 -12.61 20.57 7.39
CA THR A 750 -12.47 21.81 6.63
C THR A 750 -12.69 21.55 5.14
N ARG A 751 -13.71 22.21 4.57
CA ARG A 751 -14.06 22.07 3.15
C ARG A 751 -12.98 22.71 2.26
N GLY A 752 -12.72 22.10 1.11
CA GLY A 752 -11.73 22.61 0.15
C GLY A 752 -10.27 22.38 0.55
N ILE A 753 -10.01 21.59 1.60
CA ILE A 753 -8.63 21.26 2.04
C ILE A 753 -7.84 20.51 0.96
N PHE A 754 -8.49 19.62 0.21
CA PHE A 754 -7.89 18.89 -0.91
C PHE A 754 -8.04 19.66 -2.23
N GLN A 755 -7.31 20.76 -2.36
CA GLN A 755 -7.27 21.52 -3.61
C GLN A 755 -6.67 20.70 -4.76
N THR A 756 -6.98 21.06 -6.01
CA THR A 756 -6.42 20.43 -7.22
C THR A 756 -4.91 20.23 -7.15
N LYS A 757 -4.16 21.24 -6.68
CA LYS A 757 -2.70 21.15 -6.50
C LYS A 757 -2.30 19.95 -5.63
N TYR A 758 -2.96 19.75 -4.50
CA TYR A 758 -2.61 18.67 -3.57
C TYR A 758 -3.03 17.30 -4.09
N LEU A 759 -4.20 17.19 -4.74
CA LEU A 759 -4.61 15.95 -5.42
C LEU A 759 -3.57 15.54 -6.48
N SER A 760 -3.18 16.47 -7.35
CA SER A 760 -2.17 16.24 -8.38
C SER A 760 -0.80 15.86 -7.80
N GLN A 761 -0.42 16.45 -6.67
CA GLN A 761 0.83 16.10 -5.99
C GLN A 761 0.76 14.69 -5.40
N ILE A 762 -0.28 14.37 -4.62
CA ILE A 762 -0.46 13.06 -3.95
C ILE A 762 -0.42 11.91 -4.96
N GLU A 763 -1.01 12.09 -6.14
CA GLU A 763 -1.07 11.07 -7.18
C GLU A 763 0.19 10.98 -8.06
N SER A 764 1.15 11.89 -7.91
CA SER A 764 2.34 11.91 -8.75
C SER A 764 3.18 10.62 -8.63
N ASP A 765 3.53 10.04 -9.78
CA ASP A 765 4.39 8.84 -9.87
C ASP A 765 5.83 9.10 -9.42
N ARG A 766 6.25 10.36 -9.41
CA ARG A 766 7.61 10.75 -9.01
C ARG A 766 7.77 10.97 -7.52
N LEU A 767 6.69 10.90 -6.74
CA LEU A 767 6.74 11.06 -5.29
C LEU A 767 6.87 9.72 -4.57
N ALA A 768 7.86 9.63 -3.70
CA ALA A 768 8.00 8.55 -2.73
C ALA A 768 6.89 8.64 -1.65
N LEU A 769 6.57 7.54 -0.99
CA LEU A 769 5.49 7.50 0.00
C LEU A 769 5.68 8.53 1.14
N LEU A 770 6.93 8.75 1.56
CA LEU A 770 7.28 9.72 2.59
C LEU A 770 6.93 11.16 2.20
N GLN A 771 6.97 11.50 0.91
CA GLN A 771 6.59 12.83 0.42
C GLN A 771 5.07 12.99 0.43
N VAL A 772 4.32 11.94 0.10
CA VAL A 772 2.85 11.93 0.25
C VAL A 772 2.47 12.16 1.71
N ARG A 773 3.11 11.44 2.64
CA ARG A 773 2.91 11.63 4.09
C ARG A 773 3.20 13.07 4.50
N ALA A 774 4.30 13.65 4.03
CA ALA A 774 4.67 15.03 4.36
C ALA A 774 3.62 16.05 3.87
N ILE A 775 3.05 15.85 2.67
CA ILE A 775 1.96 16.71 2.16
C ILE A 775 0.73 16.61 3.07
N LEU A 776 0.32 15.40 3.45
CA LEU A 776 -0.84 15.21 4.34
C LEU A 776 -0.61 15.84 5.72
N GLN A 777 0.60 15.73 6.26
CA GLN A 777 0.98 16.39 7.52
C GLN A 777 1.01 17.91 7.40
N GLN A 778 1.45 18.48 6.27
CA GLN A 778 1.38 19.91 5.99
C GLN A 778 -0.05 20.43 5.93
N LEU A 779 -1.00 19.58 5.49
CA LEU A 779 -2.44 19.88 5.55
C LEU A 779 -3.03 19.74 6.97
N GLY A 780 -2.22 19.37 7.98
CA GLY A 780 -2.65 19.20 9.36
C GLY A 780 -3.31 17.84 9.64
N LEU A 781 -3.11 16.85 8.75
CA LEU A 781 -3.58 15.48 8.95
C LEU A 781 -2.48 14.64 9.59
N ASN A 782 -2.77 14.00 10.72
CA ASN A 782 -1.83 13.11 11.41
C ASN A 782 -1.75 11.76 10.70
N SER A 783 -1.13 11.76 9.52
CA SER A 783 -1.04 10.62 8.62
C SER A 783 0.19 9.76 8.90
N THR A 784 -0.01 8.44 8.92
CA THR A 784 1.02 7.40 8.77
C THR A 784 1.30 7.12 7.28
N CYS A 785 2.30 6.28 6.98
CA CYS A 785 2.53 5.71 5.65
C CYS A 785 1.33 4.88 5.18
N ASP A 786 0.74 4.04 6.04
CA ASP A 786 -0.44 3.24 5.68
C ASP A 786 -1.65 4.16 5.37
N ASP A 787 -1.84 5.21 6.17
CA ASP A 787 -2.85 6.24 5.88
C ASP A 787 -2.59 6.91 4.52
N SER A 788 -1.32 7.22 4.23
CA SER A 788 -0.90 7.88 3.00
C SER A 788 -1.17 7.02 1.76
N ILE A 789 -0.94 5.70 1.84
CA ILE A 789 -1.25 4.75 0.77
C ILE A 789 -2.75 4.76 0.48
N LEU A 790 -3.58 4.70 1.54
CA LEU A 790 -5.02 4.66 1.38
C LEU A 790 -5.57 5.99 0.86
N VAL A 791 -5.08 7.14 1.35
CA VAL A 791 -5.45 8.46 0.81
C VAL A 791 -5.09 8.58 -0.67
N LYS A 792 -3.86 8.20 -1.07
CA LYS A 792 -3.44 8.18 -2.47
C LYS A 792 -4.35 7.30 -3.33
N THR A 793 -4.73 6.13 -2.81
CA THR A 793 -5.64 5.20 -3.50
C THR A 793 -7.03 5.81 -3.71
N VAL A 794 -7.60 6.46 -2.67
CA VAL A 794 -8.89 7.15 -2.76
C VAL A 794 -8.86 8.27 -3.80
N CYS A 795 -7.79 9.09 -3.80
CA CYS A 795 -7.57 10.14 -4.81
C CYS A 795 -7.59 9.55 -6.23
N GLY A 796 -6.78 8.51 -6.48
CA GLY A 796 -6.69 7.85 -7.78
C GLY A 796 -8.00 7.24 -8.28
N VAL A 797 -8.82 6.68 -7.38
CA VAL A 797 -10.14 6.14 -7.75
C VAL A 797 -11.09 7.27 -8.20
N VAL A 798 -11.08 8.41 -7.50
CA VAL A 798 -11.95 9.56 -7.80
C VAL A 798 -11.50 10.27 -9.08
N SER A 799 -10.20 10.56 -9.21
CA SER A 799 -9.62 11.26 -10.38
C SER A 799 -9.76 10.43 -11.66
N LYS A 800 -9.55 9.10 -11.59
CA LYS A 800 -9.74 8.20 -12.73
C LYS A 800 -11.18 8.19 -13.22
N ARG A 801 -12.16 8.09 -12.31
CA ARG A 801 -13.58 8.15 -12.67
C ARG A 801 -13.92 9.48 -13.33
N ALA A 802 -13.41 10.60 -12.81
CA ALA A 802 -13.60 11.93 -13.38
C ALA A 802 -13.12 12.01 -14.83
N ALA A 803 -11.91 11.51 -15.12
CA ALA A 803 -11.36 11.46 -16.47
C ALA A 803 -12.20 10.57 -17.40
N GLN A 804 -12.65 9.40 -16.94
CA GLN A 804 -13.50 8.50 -17.73
C GLN A 804 -14.86 9.11 -18.07
N LEU A 805 -15.50 9.79 -17.11
CA LEU A 805 -16.77 10.49 -17.33
C LEU A 805 -16.59 11.65 -18.32
N CYS A 806 -15.54 12.46 -18.17
CA CYS A 806 -15.20 13.51 -19.11
C CYS A 806 -14.97 12.94 -20.53
N GLY A 807 -14.24 11.82 -20.63
CA GLY A 807 -14.00 11.12 -21.88
C GLY A 807 -15.29 10.59 -22.53
N ALA A 808 -16.24 10.06 -21.75
CA ALA A 808 -17.53 9.62 -22.27
C ALA A 808 -18.37 10.79 -22.82
N GLY A 809 -18.35 11.94 -22.14
CA GLY A 809 -18.97 13.18 -22.63
C GLY A 809 -18.33 13.65 -23.94
N MET A 810 -17.00 13.71 -23.98
CA MET A 810 -16.27 14.13 -25.18
C MET A 810 -16.47 13.16 -26.37
N ALA A 811 -16.54 11.85 -26.09
CA ALA A 811 -16.82 10.84 -27.10
C ALA A 811 -18.20 11.05 -27.77
N ALA A 812 -19.19 11.58 -27.04
CA ALA A 812 -20.50 11.92 -27.61
C ALA A 812 -20.40 13.11 -28.57
N VAL A 813 -19.61 14.12 -28.22
CA VAL A 813 -19.39 15.33 -29.03
C VAL A 813 -18.71 15.00 -30.35
N VAL A 814 -17.57 14.30 -30.32
CA VAL A 814 -16.82 14.01 -31.56
C VAL A 814 -17.57 13.06 -32.48
N ASP A 815 -18.31 12.07 -31.95
CA ASP A 815 -19.16 11.22 -32.79
C ASP A 815 -20.35 11.96 -33.35
N LYS A 816 -20.91 12.95 -32.63
CA LYS A 816 -21.96 13.82 -33.19
C LYS A 816 -21.46 14.61 -34.38
N ILE A 817 -20.28 15.21 -34.29
CA ILE A 817 -19.67 15.94 -35.41
C ILE A 817 -19.47 14.99 -36.60
N ARG A 818 -18.94 13.79 -36.34
CA ARG A 818 -18.70 12.77 -37.38
C ARG A 818 -20.00 12.38 -38.08
N GLU A 819 -21.04 12.05 -37.33
CA GLU A 819 -22.34 11.62 -37.85
C GLU A 819 -23.10 12.74 -38.56
N ASN A 820 -23.08 13.97 -38.01
CA ASN A 820 -23.71 15.15 -38.62
C ASN A 820 -23.19 15.38 -40.05
N ARG A 821 -21.92 15.06 -40.29
CA ARG A 821 -21.22 15.20 -41.57
C ARG A 821 -21.24 13.94 -42.43
N GLY A 822 -21.89 12.87 -41.96
CA GLY A 822 -21.96 11.59 -42.68
C GLY A 822 -20.60 10.93 -42.90
N LEU A 823 -19.66 11.10 -41.97
CA LEU A 823 -18.30 10.57 -42.09
C LEU A 823 -18.16 9.21 -41.43
N ASP A 824 -17.45 8.29 -42.08
CA ASP A 824 -17.04 7.02 -41.46
C ASP A 824 -15.90 7.22 -40.46
N HIS A 825 -15.05 8.23 -40.71
CA HIS A 825 -13.90 8.58 -39.88
C HIS A 825 -13.78 10.10 -39.74
N LEU A 826 -13.48 10.58 -38.53
CA LEU A 826 -13.26 12.00 -38.24
C LEU A 826 -11.89 12.19 -37.58
N SER A 827 -11.08 13.07 -38.18
CA SER A 827 -9.91 13.65 -37.52
C SER A 827 -10.31 15.03 -37.01
N VAL A 828 -10.25 15.23 -35.69
CA VAL A 828 -10.63 16.48 -35.04
C VAL A 828 -9.69 16.75 -33.87
N THR A 829 -9.34 18.01 -33.70
CA THR A 829 -8.53 18.48 -32.57
C THR A 829 -9.44 19.12 -31.52
N VAL A 830 -9.07 18.95 -30.25
CA VAL A 830 -9.75 19.56 -29.11
C VAL A 830 -8.78 20.53 -28.44
N GLY A 831 -9.14 21.82 -28.40
CA GLY A 831 -8.44 22.80 -27.58
C GLY A 831 -8.82 22.61 -26.11
N VAL A 832 -7.84 22.42 -25.23
CA VAL A 832 -8.10 22.13 -23.80
C VAL A 832 -7.40 23.13 -22.88
N ASP A 833 -8.12 23.62 -21.86
CA ASP A 833 -7.56 24.36 -20.73
C ASP A 833 -8.16 23.87 -19.40
N GLY A 834 -7.59 24.29 -18.29
CA GLY A 834 -8.04 24.05 -16.94
C GLY A 834 -6.91 23.53 -16.04
N THR A 835 -6.87 24.05 -14.81
CA THR A 835 -5.82 23.71 -13.84
C THR A 835 -5.75 22.22 -13.53
N LEU A 836 -6.89 21.52 -13.47
CA LEU A 836 -6.91 20.09 -13.22
C LEU A 836 -6.31 19.32 -14.41
N TYR A 837 -6.74 19.63 -15.64
CA TYR A 837 -6.17 19.01 -16.83
C TYR A 837 -4.66 19.22 -16.97
N LYS A 838 -4.18 20.44 -16.66
CA LYS A 838 -2.77 20.81 -16.79
C LYS A 838 -1.86 20.23 -15.70
N LEU A 839 -2.34 20.14 -14.46
CA LEU A 839 -1.51 19.75 -13.32
C LEU A 839 -1.59 18.27 -12.97
N HIS A 840 -2.72 17.61 -13.24
CA HIS A 840 -2.91 16.23 -12.83
C HIS A 840 -1.95 15.29 -13.57
N PRO A 841 -1.29 14.35 -12.88
CA PRO A 841 -0.41 13.38 -13.53
C PRO A 841 -1.17 12.57 -14.59
N GLN A 842 -0.45 12.25 -15.66
CA GLN A 842 -0.94 11.51 -16.83
C GLN A 842 -1.09 10.01 -16.58
#